data_AF-A0A3N5G2W5-F1
#
_entry.id   AF-A0A3N5G2W5-F1
#
_cell.length_a   1.000
_cell.length_b   1.000
_cell.length_c   1.000
_cell.angle_alpha   90.00
_cell.angle_beta   90.00
_cell.angle_gamma   90.00
#
_symmetry.space_group_name_H-M   'P 1'
#
loop_
_entity.id
_entity.type
_entity.pdbx_description
1 polymer ?
#
loop_
_entity_poly.entity_id
_entity_poly.type
_entity_poly.pdbx_seq_one_letter_code
_entity_poly.pdbx_strand_id
1 'polypeptide(L)'
;MGEPAGGARPLVVDRNLRLAATDPFGALAITGASVPSALFGDGERMLVPSPFSHDAGSMLLTNIRAWRSATDAHAQLVSAEACLAAPDARLPEIERQLSALAQIKDVAIADRIADSGEWERAVFYVSGDDSLDVEPSLRAACAQRELTVGALVPVAQVPRIQGCIDRHALARGDFETAKHGAYVAPRDDVERTLQSIWQELLKRDRIGVADDYFDLGGDSLLATVMLYQIEERLAMRIGIETLLEHPTIAELARAIAGGVAAEVVNKRDLSREVELEEAIVPPSAFDPKTFTAANVFLTGATGFLGVHLLAELLEKTDAVLHCLVRAADAEAGIARLLAALKRYRLWKEHYLGRLRAIPGELDRPLFGLEDQRFAALAETVDVIYHNGALVNFVYPYGSLKRANVVATKDIVKLACSHKTKPVHYVSTIGVLDRTRESIAEELAIPAHPQLLGGYEQSKWVAEQILGVASRRGLPVSIYRPSRIVGNSRTGLSNTDDLFCRMIKGIITLGKAPADAGFDNMVPVDVASRVIVDASLQPLAYGRALHVINPRWNSLNAIVDCIEQEGYPVARLEYDAWLRDLEEHAKVNREHPLAMLVPVLKRLDPTVDPSISRMLPIEHGNVTALLGAQALQSIPSVGALLRGYFDYFYAAGYLSKNDQPMTACS
;
A
#
# COMPACT_ATOMS: atom_id res chain seq x y z
N MET A 1 -1.25 -7.88 -47.40
CA MET A 1 0.15 -7.90 -46.94
C MET A 1 0.85 -9.05 -47.63
N GLY A 2 2.06 -8.87 -48.17
CA GLY A 2 2.84 -10.01 -48.69
C GLY A 2 3.32 -10.87 -47.52
N GLU A 3 3.12 -12.18 -47.61
CA GLU A 3 3.61 -13.11 -46.58
C GLU A 3 5.15 -13.00 -46.46
N PRO A 4 5.70 -12.97 -45.23
CA PRO A 4 7.15 -13.05 -45.04
C PRO A 4 7.67 -14.35 -45.66
N ALA A 5 8.67 -14.26 -46.55
CA ALA A 5 9.30 -15.45 -47.10
C ALA A 5 10.07 -16.18 -46.00
N GLY A 6 9.84 -17.49 -45.86
CA GLY A 6 10.72 -18.40 -45.10
C GLY A 6 10.74 -18.19 -43.58
N GLY A 7 9.66 -18.55 -42.89
CA GLY A 7 9.70 -18.79 -41.43
C GLY A 7 9.84 -17.56 -40.52
N ALA A 8 9.81 -16.34 -41.07
CA ALA A 8 9.85 -15.12 -40.28
C ALA A 8 8.51 -14.87 -39.56
N ARG A 9 8.55 -14.44 -38.29
CA ARG A 9 7.37 -14.12 -37.48
C ARG A 9 7.36 -12.64 -37.06
N PRO A 10 6.33 -11.86 -37.40
CA PRO A 10 6.15 -10.51 -36.88
C PRO A 10 5.63 -10.58 -35.43
N LEU A 11 6.22 -9.75 -34.57
CA LEU A 11 5.88 -9.56 -33.18
C LEU A 11 5.73 -8.05 -32.93
N VAL A 12 4.80 -7.68 -32.05
CA VAL A 12 4.72 -6.29 -31.56
C VAL A 12 5.31 -6.29 -30.17
N VAL A 13 6.33 -5.46 -29.96
CA VAL A 13 7.05 -5.40 -28.68
C VAL A 13 7.03 -4.01 -28.08
N ASP A 14 6.99 -3.94 -26.75
CA ASP A 14 7.12 -2.70 -26.01
C ASP A 14 8.58 -2.19 -25.96
N ARG A 15 8.79 -1.04 -25.32
CA ARG A 15 10.13 -0.43 -25.13
C ARG A 15 11.12 -1.32 -24.37
N ASN A 16 10.63 -2.34 -23.66
CA ASN A 16 11.42 -3.30 -22.90
C ASN A 16 11.55 -4.65 -23.62
N LEU A 17 11.21 -4.72 -24.92
CA LEU A 17 11.21 -5.91 -25.76
C LEU A 17 10.28 -7.04 -25.27
N ARG A 18 9.19 -6.70 -24.58
CA ARG A 18 8.14 -7.66 -24.17
C ARG A 18 7.02 -7.68 -25.20
N LEU A 19 6.36 -8.83 -25.38
CA LEU A 19 5.20 -8.93 -26.28
C LEU A 19 4.08 -7.99 -25.82
N ALA A 20 3.62 -7.16 -26.75
CA ALA A 20 2.51 -6.28 -26.50
C ALA A 20 1.19 -7.09 -26.42
N ALA A 21 0.30 -6.70 -25.50
CA ALA A 21 -1.06 -7.23 -25.33
C ALA A 21 -1.96 -6.96 -26.58
N THR A 22 -3.29 -7.07 -26.47
CA THR A 22 -4.22 -6.75 -27.57
C THR A 22 -4.50 -5.24 -27.63
N ASP A 23 -4.36 -4.63 -28.81
CA ASP A 23 -4.44 -3.20 -29.15
C ASP A 23 -3.35 -2.19 -28.67
N PRO A 24 -2.24 -2.56 -27.99
CA PRO A 24 -1.16 -1.64 -27.67
C PRO A 24 -0.29 -1.34 -28.88
N PHE A 25 0.10 -0.07 -29.00
CA PHE A 25 1.13 0.35 -29.94
C PHE A 25 2.52 -0.04 -29.43
N GLY A 26 3.27 -0.75 -30.26
CA GLY A 26 4.66 -1.14 -30.01
C GLY A 26 5.51 -1.02 -31.28
N ALA A 27 6.78 -1.40 -31.14
CA ALA A 27 7.67 -1.55 -32.28
C ALA A 27 7.40 -2.88 -32.99
N LEU A 28 7.36 -2.87 -34.32
CA LEU A 28 7.34 -4.11 -35.08
C LEU A 28 8.73 -4.76 -34.98
N ALA A 29 8.77 -5.93 -34.37
CA ALA A 29 9.93 -6.79 -34.28
C ALA A 29 9.73 -8.03 -35.15
N ILE A 30 10.75 -8.46 -35.88
CA ILE A 30 10.65 -9.64 -36.74
C ILE A 30 11.78 -10.60 -36.41
N THR A 31 11.41 -11.84 -36.10
CA THR A 31 12.35 -12.94 -35.84
C THR A 31 12.46 -13.83 -37.08
N GLY A 32 13.67 -14.06 -37.61
CA GLY A 32 13.91 -14.91 -38.78
C GLY A 32 14.63 -14.21 -39.95
N ALA A 33 14.89 -14.94 -41.05
CA ALA A 33 15.64 -14.43 -42.19
C ALA A 33 14.76 -13.62 -43.17
N SER A 34 15.04 -12.32 -43.22
CA SER A 34 14.53 -11.31 -44.17
C SER A 34 13.13 -10.73 -43.89
N VAL A 35 13.05 -9.41 -44.04
CA VAL A 35 11.81 -8.63 -44.01
C VAL A 35 11.72 -7.91 -45.36
N PRO A 36 10.53 -7.86 -46.02
CA PRO A 36 10.39 -7.18 -47.30
C PRO A 36 10.75 -5.68 -47.19
N SER A 37 11.61 -5.17 -48.07
CA SER A 37 12.00 -3.74 -48.16
C SER A 37 10.79 -2.79 -48.22
N ALA A 38 9.67 -3.26 -48.79
CA ALA A 38 8.41 -2.53 -48.88
C ALA A 38 7.77 -2.17 -47.53
N LEU A 39 8.06 -2.92 -46.46
CA LEU A 39 7.58 -2.57 -45.11
C LEU A 39 8.40 -1.44 -44.47
N PHE A 40 9.58 -1.11 -45.01
CA PHE A 40 10.54 -0.27 -44.30
C PHE A 40 10.44 1.23 -44.54
N GLY A 41 9.86 1.72 -45.63
CA GLY A 41 9.87 3.17 -45.91
C GLY A 41 11.24 3.84 -45.60
N ASP A 42 11.22 5.02 -44.97
CA ASP A 42 12.41 5.72 -44.42
C ASP A 42 12.81 5.23 -43.00
N GLY A 43 12.41 4.02 -42.63
CA GLY A 43 12.54 3.47 -41.28
C GLY A 43 13.92 2.88 -40.94
N GLU A 44 14.42 3.18 -39.74
CA GLU A 44 15.67 2.62 -39.22
C GLU A 44 15.52 1.16 -38.75
N ARG A 45 16.61 0.39 -38.88
CA ARG A 45 16.68 -1.02 -38.49
C ARG A 45 17.74 -1.21 -37.41
N MET A 46 17.41 -1.95 -36.36
CA MET A 46 18.36 -2.36 -35.33
C MET A 46 18.34 -3.87 -35.16
N LEU A 47 19.50 -4.52 -35.26
CA LEU A 47 19.66 -5.93 -34.90
C LEU A 47 19.88 -6.04 -33.39
N VAL A 48 19.03 -6.80 -32.70
CA VAL A 48 19.14 -7.05 -31.25
C VAL A 48 19.03 -8.56 -30.94
N PRO A 49 19.57 -9.02 -29.80
CA PRO A 49 19.33 -10.39 -29.34
C PRO A 49 17.83 -10.66 -29.15
N SER A 50 17.34 -11.80 -29.66
CA SER A 50 15.94 -12.19 -29.49
C SER A 50 15.71 -12.83 -28.11
N PRO A 51 14.78 -12.31 -27.28
CA PRO A 51 14.35 -13.00 -26.05
C PRO A 51 13.34 -14.13 -26.34
N PHE A 52 12.94 -14.31 -27.60
CA PHE A 52 11.85 -15.20 -28.00
C PHE A 52 12.31 -16.47 -28.74
N SER A 53 13.61 -16.67 -28.97
CA SER A 53 14.15 -17.91 -29.55
C SER A 53 15.26 -18.50 -28.68
N HIS A 54 15.29 -19.84 -28.58
CA HIS A 54 16.32 -20.58 -27.84
C HIS A 54 17.59 -20.86 -28.65
N ASP A 55 17.51 -20.82 -29.98
CA ASP A 55 18.69 -20.71 -30.84
C ASP A 55 19.07 -19.24 -30.95
N ALA A 56 20.36 -18.92 -31.03
CA ALA A 56 20.93 -17.57 -31.04
C ALA A 56 20.56 -16.74 -32.30
N GLY A 57 19.27 -16.59 -32.57
CA GLY A 57 18.72 -15.82 -33.68
C GLY A 57 18.62 -14.35 -33.29
N SER A 58 19.19 -13.49 -34.12
CA SER A 58 18.98 -12.04 -34.02
C SER A 58 17.53 -11.69 -34.36
N MET A 59 16.96 -10.75 -33.63
CA MET A 59 15.68 -10.12 -33.94
C MET A 59 15.94 -8.77 -34.61
N LEU A 60 15.20 -8.47 -35.68
CA LEU A 60 15.22 -7.15 -36.30
C LEU A 60 14.14 -6.29 -35.63
N LEU A 61 14.57 -5.26 -34.90
CA LEU A 61 13.68 -4.23 -34.38
C LEU A 61 13.60 -3.07 -35.38
N THR A 62 12.38 -2.64 -35.69
CA THR A 62 12.12 -1.53 -36.62
C THR A 62 11.52 -0.35 -35.88
N ASN A 63 11.68 0.85 -36.44
CA ASN A 63 10.94 2.04 -35.99
C ASN A 63 9.51 2.12 -36.56
N ILE A 64 9.04 1.07 -37.25
CA ILE A 64 7.69 0.96 -37.79
C ILE A 64 6.72 0.72 -36.63
N ARG A 65 5.64 1.50 -36.56
CA ARG A 65 4.62 1.34 -35.52
C ARG A 65 3.69 0.18 -35.87
N ALA A 66 3.48 -0.70 -34.89
CA ALA A 66 2.60 -1.85 -35.02
C ALA A 66 1.73 -2.03 -33.78
N TRP A 67 0.58 -2.67 -33.94
CA TRP A 67 -0.29 -3.09 -32.84
C TRP A 67 -0.81 -4.49 -33.10
N ARG A 68 -1.29 -5.15 -32.05
CA ARG A 68 -1.72 -6.54 -32.12
C ARG A 68 -3.21 -6.65 -31.90
N SER A 69 -3.96 -7.14 -32.87
CA SER A 69 -5.38 -7.50 -32.67
C SER A 69 -5.49 -8.92 -32.09
N ALA A 70 -6.71 -9.34 -31.73
CA ALA A 70 -6.97 -10.68 -31.21
C ALA A 70 -6.57 -11.80 -32.19
N THR A 71 -6.50 -11.50 -33.49
CA THR A 71 -6.27 -12.49 -34.56
C THR A 71 -5.01 -12.27 -35.39
N ASP A 72 -4.46 -11.05 -35.44
CA ASP A 72 -3.31 -10.73 -36.30
C ASP A 72 -2.49 -9.51 -35.81
N ALA A 73 -1.26 -9.35 -36.32
CA ALA A 73 -0.42 -8.17 -36.10
C ALA A 73 -0.56 -7.17 -37.26
N HIS A 74 -0.80 -5.91 -36.92
CA HIS A 74 -1.01 -4.82 -37.86
C HIS A 74 0.15 -3.83 -37.76
N ALA A 75 0.61 -3.30 -38.90
CA ALA A 75 1.69 -2.32 -38.95
C ALA A 75 1.32 -1.18 -39.89
N GLN A 76 1.68 0.04 -39.51
CA GLN A 76 1.44 1.25 -40.31
C GLN A 76 2.75 2.03 -40.47
N LEU A 77 3.05 2.38 -41.73
CA LEU A 77 4.13 3.32 -42.05
C LEU A 77 3.82 4.66 -41.40
N VAL A 78 4.80 5.26 -40.73
CA VAL A 78 4.68 6.62 -40.21
C VAL A 78 4.80 7.59 -41.39
N SER A 79 3.74 7.72 -42.18
CA SER A 79 3.57 8.88 -43.06
C SER A 79 2.80 9.96 -42.30
N ALA A 80 3.10 11.21 -42.62
CA ALA A 80 2.46 12.41 -42.05
C ALA A 80 0.92 12.37 -42.08
N GLU A 81 0.35 11.61 -43.02
CA GLU A 81 -1.08 11.49 -43.25
C GLU A 81 -1.81 10.68 -42.15
N ALA A 82 -1.11 9.79 -41.44
CA ALA A 82 -1.70 8.99 -40.37
C ALA A 82 -1.93 9.76 -39.05
N CYS A 83 -1.24 10.89 -38.85
CA CYS A 83 -1.45 11.77 -37.68
C CYS A 83 -2.84 12.46 -37.68
N LEU A 84 -3.59 12.36 -38.79
CA LEU A 84 -4.89 13.01 -38.99
C LEU A 84 -6.09 12.13 -38.62
N ALA A 85 -5.92 10.84 -38.37
CA ALA A 85 -7.02 9.95 -38.01
C ALA A 85 -7.16 9.85 -36.49
N ALA A 86 -7.77 10.86 -35.86
CA ALA A 86 -8.37 10.65 -34.54
C ALA A 86 -9.44 9.55 -34.65
N PRO A 87 -9.53 8.58 -33.72
CA PRO A 87 -10.58 7.57 -33.73
C PRO A 87 -11.99 8.17 -33.63
N ASP A 88 -12.09 9.45 -33.24
CA ASP A 88 -13.29 10.26 -33.21
C ASP A 88 -13.13 11.51 -34.10
N ALA A 89 -13.83 11.55 -35.23
CA ALA A 89 -13.79 12.64 -36.20
C ALA A 89 -14.25 14.00 -35.64
N ARG A 90 -14.84 14.03 -34.43
CA ARG A 90 -15.30 15.25 -33.76
C ARG A 90 -14.20 16.02 -33.02
N LEU A 91 -13.08 15.37 -32.67
CA LEU A 91 -12.05 15.99 -31.82
C LEU A 91 -11.45 17.29 -32.41
N PRO A 92 -11.10 17.37 -33.71
CA PRO A 92 -10.57 18.61 -34.28
C PRO A 92 -11.53 19.79 -34.19
N GLU A 93 -12.84 19.55 -34.29
CA GLU A 93 -13.87 20.57 -34.14
C GLU A 93 -13.94 21.07 -32.69
N ILE A 94 -13.92 20.15 -31.72
CA ILE A 94 -13.96 20.47 -30.30
C ILE A 94 -12.69 21.21 -29.88
N GLU A 95 -11.51 20.77 -30.30
CA GLU A 95 -10.23 21.45 -30.07
C GLU A 95 -10.27 22.89 -30.59
N ARG A 96 -10.72 23.11 -31.83
CA ARG A 96 -10.85 24.45 -32.41
C ARG A 96 -11.76 25.36 -31.59
N GLN A 97 -12.84 24.82 -31.04
CA GLN A 97 -13.78 25.57 -30.20
C GLN A 97 -13.20 25.86 -28.80
N LEU A 98 -12.45 24.94 -28.22
CA LEU A 98 -11.76 25.16 -26.94
C LEU A 98 -10.64 26.19 -27.08
N SER A 99 -9.91 26.19 -28.20
CA SER A 99 -8.90 27.22 -28.52
C SER A 99 -9.48 28.63 -28.69
N ALA A 100 -10.80 28.78 -28.84
CA ALA A 100 -11.44 30.08 -28.95
C ALA A 100 -11.69 30.75 -27.58
N LEU A 101 -11.45 30.05 -26.46
CA LEU A 101 -11.51 30.62 -25.12
C LEU A 101 -10.32 31.57 -24.91
N ALA A 102 -10.59 32.80 -24.46
CA ALA A 102 -9.54 33.83 -24.29
C ALA A 102 -8.38 33.43 -23.36
N GLN A 103 -8.62 32.45 -22.48
CA GLN A 103 -7.66 31.94 -21.50
C GLN A 103 -6.78 30.79 -22.07
N ILE A 104 -7.02 30.34 -23.30
CA ILE A 104 -6.35 29.20 -23.92
C ILE A 104 -5.50 29.65 -25.11
N LYS A 105 -4.22 29.31 -25.08
CA LYS A 105 -3.26 29.60 -26.17
C LYS A 105 -3.15 28.46 -27.17
N ASP A 106 -3.20 27.22 -26.69
CA ASP A 106 -3.21 26.00 -27.52
C ASP A 106 -3.91 24.88 -26.77
N VAL A 107 -4.50 23.92 -27.48
CA VAL A 107 -5.21 22.79 -26.87
C VAL A 107 -5.15 21.55 -27.75
N ALA A 108 -5.13 20.38 -27.12
CA ALA A 108 -5.23 19.09 -27.79
C ALA A 108 -6.02 18.10 -26.93
N ILE A 109 -6.74 17.19 -27.59
CA ILE A 109 -7.45 16.10 -26.92
C ILE A 109 -6.79 14.79 -27.33
N ALA A 110 -6.44 13.98 -26.33
CA ALA A 110 -5.91 12.64 -26.55
C ALA A 110 -6.30 11.72 -25.39
N ASP A 111 -6.40 10.42 -25.69
CA ASP A 111 -6.58 9.39 -24.68
C ASP A 111 -5.20 9.00 -24.11
N ARG A 112 -5.09 8.87 -22.78
CA ARG A 112 -3.86 8.52 -22.06
C ARG A 112 -4.12 7.44 -21.02
N ILE A 113 -3.06 6.87 -20.47
CA ILE A 113 -3.12 6.03 -19.27
C ILE A 113 -2.98 6.95 -18.04
N ALA A 114 -3.97 6.94 -17.15
CA ALA A 114 -3.93 7.65 -15.88
C ALA A 114 -2.91 7.01 -14.92
N ASP A 115 -2.59 7.69 -13.81
CA ASP A 115 -1.67 7.14 -12.79
C ASP A 115 -2.24 5.86 -12.13
N SER A 116 -3.56 5.66 -12.22
CA SER A 116 -4.27 4.44 -11.83
C SER A 116 -4.01 3.25 -12.77
N GLY A 117 -3.44 3.49 -13.95
CA GLY A 117 -3.24 2.47 -15.00
C GLY A 117 -4.45 2.28 -15.92
N GLU A 118 -5.53 3.03 -15.73
CA GLU A 118 -6.73 2.98 -16.60
C GLU A 118 -6.66 4.00 -17.74
N TRP A 119 -7.38 3.73 -18.83
CA TRP A 119 -7.50 4.68 -19.95
C TRP A 119 -8.48 5.79 -19.61
N GLU A 120 -8.07 7.03 -19.88
CA GLU A 120 -8.93 8.20 -19.77
C GLU A 120 -8.71 9.18 -20.93
N ARG A 121 -9.73 9.99 -21.20
CA ARG A 121 -9.62 11.11 -22.14
C ARG A 121 -9.13 12.35 -21.43
N ALA A 122 -8.02 12.91 -21.89
CA ALA A 122 -7.42 14.11 -21.32
C ALA A 122 -7.47 15.29 -22.32
N VAL A 123 -7.64 16.50 -21.76
CA VAL A 123 -7.48 17.76 -22.51
C VAL A 123 -6.16 18.38 -22.08
N PHE A 124 -5.25 18.50 -23.03
CA PHE A 124 -3.95 19.13 -22.86
C PHE A 124 -4.05 20.57 -23.29
N TYR A 125 -3.69 21.52 -22.43
CA TYR A 125 -3.89 22.95 -22.73
C TYR A 125 -2.66 23.79 -22.36
N VAL A 126 -2.47 24.87 -23.11
CA VAL A 126 -1.49 25.93 -22.80
C VAL A 126 -2.29 27.15 -22.36
N SER A 127 -2.03 27.66 -21.14
CA SER A 127 -2.70 28.87 -20.66
C SER A 127 -2.24 30.11 -21.45
N GLY A 128 -3.16 31.05 -21.66
CA GLY A 128 -2.85 32.39 -22.17
C GLY A 128 -2.34 33.34 -21.08
N ASP A 129 -2.69 33.07 -19.81
CA ASP A 129 -2.27 33.82 -18.63
C ASP A 129 -2.08 32.85 -17.45
N ASP A 130 -0.85 32.72 -16.98
CA ASP A 130 -0.48 31.78 -15.90
C ASP A 130 -1.05 32.20 -14.52
N SER A 131 -1.70 33.37 -14.41
CA SER A 131 -2.29 33.88 -13.17
C SER A 131 -3.78 33.59 -12.98
N LEU A 132 -4.46 33.06 -14.00
CA LEU A 132 -5.89 32.75 -13.97
C LEU A 132 -6.11 31.23 -13.89
N ASP A 133 -7.02 30.79 -13.03
CA ASP A 133 -7.46 29.39 -13.00
C ASP A 133 -8.39 29.12 -14.19
N VAL A 134 -7.90 28.31 -15.14
CA VAL A 134 -8.55 28.02 -16.42
C VAL A 134 -9.38 26.73 -16.35
N GLU A 135 -9.17 25.88 -15.33
CA GLU A 135 -9.81 24.56 -15.25
C GLU A 135 -11.34 24.63 -15.17
N PRO A 136 -11.97 25.51 -14.36
CA PRO A 136 -13.43 25.58 -14.29
C PRO A 136 -14.06 25.92 -15.64
N SER A 137 -13.46 26.85 -16.37
CA SER A 137 -13.90 27.29 -17.71
C SER A 137 -13.77 26.16 -18.73
N LEU A 138 -12.65 25.41 -18.72
CA LEU A 138 -12.41 24.27 -19.60
C LEU A 138 -13.38 23.12 -19.33
N ARG A 139 -13.62 22.77 -18.05
CA ARG A 139 -14.58 21.72 -17.69
C ARG A 139 -15.99 22.06 -18.15
N ALA A 140 -16.42 23.30 -17.93
CA ALA A 140 -17.72 23.78 -18.40
C ALA A 140 -17.83 23.71 -19.94
N ALA A 141 -16.79 24.13 -20.66
CA ALA A 141 -16.76 24.10 -22.13
C ALA A 141 -16.76 22.67 -22.70
N CYS A 142 -16.06 21.73 -22.05
CA CYS A 142 -16.07 20.31 -22.44
C CYS A 142 -17.44 19.67 -22.19
N ALA A 143 -18.07 19.96 -21.04
CA ALA A 143 -19.39 19.44 -20.70
C ALA A 143 -20.48 19.91 -21.68
N GLN A 144 -20.45 21.19 -22.09
CA GLN A 144 -21.36 21.75 -23.12
C GLN A 144 -21.25 21.04 -24.48
N ARG A 145 -20.15 20.32 -24.72
CA ARG A 145 -19.84 19.65 -25.98
C ARG A 145 -19.95 18.13 -25.86
N GLU A 146 -20.53 17.66 -24.76
CA GLU A 146 -20.70 16.23 -24.44
C GLU A 146 -19.36 15.46 -24.46
N LEU A 147 -18.27 16.15 -24.11
CA LEU A 147 -16.94 15.54 -23.99
C LEU A 147 -16.71 15.14 -22.53
N THR A 148 -16.73 13.84 -22.24
CA THR A 148 -16.30 13.31 -20.94
C THR A 148 -14.78 13.37 -20.86
N VAL A 149 -14.27 14.13 -19.89
CA VAL A 149 -12.84 14.37 -19.69
C VAL A 149 -12.44 13.84 -18.31
N GLY A 150 -11.49 12.90 -18.27
CA GLY A 150 -10.92 12.35 -17.05
C GLY A 150 -9.89 13.29 -16.42
N ALA A 151 -9.13 14.02 -17.23
CA ALA A 151 -8.13 14.98 -16.77
C ALA A 151 -8.00 16.22 -17.64
N LEU A 152 -7.70 17.36 -17.01
CA LEU A 152 -7.16 18.54 -17.65
C LEU A 152 -5.67 18.59 -17.33
N VAL A 153 -4.83 18.70 -18.36
CA VAL A 153 -3.37 18.62 -18.20
C VAL A 153 -2.75 19.89 -18.78
N PRO A 154 -2.24 20.82 -17.95
CA PRO A 154 -1.51 21.95 -18.48
C PRO A 154 -0.17 21.48 -19.05
N VAL A 155 0.14 21.92 -20.26
CA VAL A 155 1.39 21.63 -20.96
C VAL A 155 2.11 22.93 -21.31
N ALA A 156 3.44 22.92 -21.30
CA ALA A 156 4.23 24.08 -21.71
C ALA A 156 4.02 24.39 -23.21
N GLN A 157 3.82 23.34 -24.01
CA GLN A 157 3.45 23.40 -25.42
C GLN A 157 2.75 22.10 -25.83
N VAL A 158 1.81 22.17 -26.77
CA VAL A 158 1.22 20.98 -27.38
C VAL A 158 2.24 20.36 -28.35
N PRO A 159 2.64 19.09 -28.19
CA PRO A 159 3.55 18.41 -29.10
C PRO A 159 2.98 18.34 -30.52
N ARG A 160 3.83 18.59 -31.53
CA ARG A 160 3.44 18.55 -32.95
C ARG A 160 4.47 17.83 -33.81
N ILE A 161 4.01 17.05 -34.79
CA ILE A 161 4.82 16.47 -35.86
C ILE A 161 4.35 17.09 -37.18
N GLN A 162 5.27 17.77 -37.89
CA GLN A 162 5.00 18.42 -39.19
C GLN A 162 3.75 19.33 -39.18
N GLY A 163 3.52 20.04 -38.08
CA GLY A 163 2.40 20.97 -37.90
C GLY A 163 1.10 20.36 -37.35
N CYS A 164 0.97 19.03 -37.36
CA CYS A 164 -0.17 18.32 -36.78
C CYS A 164 0.07 17.99 -35.29
N ILE A 165 -1.00 17.92 -34.48
CA ILE A 165 -0.91 17.51 -33.07
C ILE A 165 -0.38 16.08 -32.98
N ASP A 166 0.71 15.89 -32.24
CA ASP A 166 1.25 14.58 -31.93
C ASP A 166 0.53 13.97 -30.72
N ARG A 167 -0.63 13.37 -30.99
CA ARG A 167 -1.45 12.70 -29.95
C ARG A 167 -0.74 11.51 -29.33
N HIS A 168 0.28 10.96 -29.98
CA HIS A 168 1.05 9.86 -29.40
C HIS A 168 2.04 10.34 -28.34
N ALA A 169 2.68 11.50 -28.53
CA ALA A 169 3.48 12.13 -27.48
C ALA A 169 2.61 12.45 -26.25
N LEU A 170 1.41 12.98 -26.48
CA LEU A 170 0.42 13.26 -25.43
C LEU A 170 -0.04 11.99 -24.69
N ALA A 171 -0.31 10.89 -25.40
CA ALA A 171 -0.73 9.64 -24.76
C ALA A 171 0.37 8.98 -23.90
N ARG A 172 1.65 9.19 -24.25
CA ARG A 172 2.81 8.58 -23.57
C ARG A 172 3.40 9.40 -22.43
N GLY A 173 2.97 10.66 -22.26
CA GLY A 173 3.60 11.56 -21.29
C GLY A 173 4.87 12.23 -21.80
N ASP A 174 5.14 12.20 -23.11
CA ASP A 174 6.36 12.75 -23.72
C ASP A 174 6.19 14.27 -24.00
N PHE A 175 5.84 15.02 -22.97
CA PHE A 175 5.64 16.47 -23.03
C PHE A 175 6.05 17.13 -21.71
N GLU A 176 6.45 18.38 -21.80
CA GLU A 176 6.72 19.21 -20.61
C GLU A 176 5.39 19.69 -20.03
N THR A 177 5.10 19.37 -18.77
CA THR A 177 3.93 19.93 -18.07
C THR A 177 4.12 21.44 -17.86
N ALA A 178 3.06 22.22 -18.05
CA ALA A 178 3.08 23.61 -17.62
C ALA A 178 3.09 23.62 -16.08
N LYS A 179 3.98 24.44 -15.52
CA LYS A 179 4.20 24.51 -14.08
C LYS A 179 2.94 25.05 -13.43
N HIS A 180 2.23 24.23 -12.65
CA HIS A 180 1.18 24.71 -11.78
C HIS A 180 1.80 25.61 -10.70
N GLY A 181 1.29 26.85 -10.62
CA GLY A 181 1.71 27.87 -9.67
C GLY A 181 2.91 28.68 -10.16
N ALA A 182 2.80 30.02 -10.08
CA ALA A 182 3.99 30.86 -10.08
C ALA A 182 4.90 30.36 -8.96
N TYR A 183 6.13 29.96 -9.27
CA TYR A 183 7.12 29.57 -8.24
C TYR A 183 7.20 30.69 -7.20
N VAL A 184 6.69 30.41 -6.00
CA VAL A 184 6.79 31.33 -4.87
C VAL A 184 7.97 30.90 -4.04
N ALA A 185 9.00 31.75 -3.98
CA ALA A 185 10.16 31.52 -3.16
C ALA A 185 9.81 31.62 -1.66
N PRO A 186 10.56 30.94 -0.77
CA PRO A 186 10.39 31.08 0.67
C PRO A 186 10.58 32.50 1.16
N ARG A 187 9.68 32.93 2.05
CA ARG A 187 9.57 34.29 2.57
C ARG A 187 10.39 34.45 3.85
N ASP A 188 10.39 33.44 4.71
CA ASP A 188 11.07 33.42 6.00
C ASP A 188 11.97 32.19 6.22
N ASP A 189 12.66 32.13 7.35
CA ASP A 189 13.59 31.04 7.66
C ASP A 189 12.88 29.70 7.87
N VAL A 190 11.64 29.71 8.38
CA VAL A 190 10.85 28.49 8.56
C VAL A 190 10.49 27.90 7.21
N GLU A 191 9.94 28.71 6.30
CA GLU A 191 9.64 28.28 4.92
C GLU A 191 10.93 27.82 4.20
N ARG A 192 12.09 28.46 4.41
CA ARG A 192 13.38 28.03 3.84
C ARG A 192 13.81 26.66 4.36
N THR A 193 13.71 26.44 5.67
CA THR A 193 14.06 25.14 6.27
C THR A 193 13.11 24.05 5.78
N LEU A 194 11.80 24.31 5.76
CA LEU A 194 10.80 23.38 5.24
C LEU A 194 11.05 23.04 3.77
N GLN A 195 11.33 24.04 2.93
CA GLN A 195 11.68 23.84 1.52
C GLN A 195 12.91 22.94 1.36
N SER A 196 13.98 23.20 2.11
CA SER A 196 15.20 22.38 2.07
C SER A 196 14.90 20.92 2.42
N ILE A 197 14.13 20.68 3.49
CA ILE A 197 13.72 19.34 3.90
C ILE A 197 12.94 18.66 2.76
N TRP A 198 11.99 19.35 2.13
CA TRP A 198 11.19 18.78 1.05
C TRP A 198 12.01 18.47 -0.19
N GLN A 199 12.94 19.36 -0.58
CA GLN A 199 13.83 19.15 -1.73
C GLN A 199 14.72 17.94 -1.51
N GLU A 200 15.26 17.77 -0.29
CA GLU A 200 16.08 16.63 0.10
C GLU A 200 15.32 15.30 0.02
N LEU A 201 14.07 15.28 0.50
CA LEU A 201 13.24 14.07 0.60
C LEU A 201 12.60 13.68 -0.73
N LEU A 202 12.05 14.65 -1.45
CA LEU A 202 11.35 14.43 -2.73
C LEU A 202 12.33 14.36 -3.91
N LYS A 203 13.62 14.62 -3.67
CA LYS A 203 14.69 14.65 -4.69
C LYS A 203 14.34 15.59 -5.85
N ARG A 204 13.80 16.77 -5.52
CA ARG A 204 13.44 17.82 -6.49
C ARG A 204 14.24 19.08 -6.22
N ASP A 205 14.85 19.64 -7.27
CA ASP A 205 15.67 20.85 -7.14
C ASP A 205 14.84 22.11 -6.92
N ARG A 206 13.56 22.11 -7.31
CA ARG A 206 12.69 23.30 -7.24
C ARG A 206 11.31 22.93 -6.70
N ILE A 207 11.03 23.41 -5.49
CA ILE A 207 9.74 23.29 -4.80
C ILE A 207 9.32 24.70 -4.37
N GLY A 208 8.16 25.18 -4.82
CA GLY A 208 7.55 26.43 -4.39
C GLY A 208 6.84 26.29 -3.04
N VAL A 209 6.66 27.41 -2.31
CA VAL A 209 6.02 27.32 -0.98
C VAL A 209 4.52 27.01 -1.00
N ALA A 210 3.90 27.10 -2.18
CA ALA A 210 2.49 26.78 -2.40
C ALA A 210 2.29 25.39 -3.04
N ASP A 211 3.38 24.65 -3.29
CA ASP A 211 3.28 23.31 -3.86
C ASP A 211 2.76 22.34 -2.79
N ASP A 212 1.83 21.48 -3.18
CA ASP A 212 1.26 20.45 -2.30
C ASP A 212 2.22 19.25 -2.17
N TYR A 213 2.49 18.85 -0.94
CA TYR A 213 3.41 17.76 -0.61
C TYR A 213 3.06 16.45 -1.31
N PHE A 214 1.78 16.10 -1.35
CA PHE A 214 1.29 14.83 -1.89
C PHE A 214 1.30 14.84 -3.41
N ASP A 215 0.97 15.97 -4.03
CA ASP A 215 1.06 16.16 -5.49
C ASP A 215 2.51 16.09 -5.99
N LEU A 216 3.48 16.49 -5.15
CA LEU A 216 4.89 16.34 -5.45
C LEU A 216 5.41 14.89 -5.32
N GLY A 217 4.54 13.93 -5.00
CA GLY A 217 4.88 12.52 -4.81
C GLY A 217 5.34 12.18 -3.39
N GLY A 218 5.03 13.05 -2.42
CA GLY A 218 5.24 12.76 -1.01
C GLY A 218 4.34 11.63 -0.51
N ASP A 219 4.94 10.66 0.18
CA ASP A 219 4.22 9.55 0.80
C ASP A 219 4.32 9.57 2.33
N SER A 220 3.63 8.62 2.98
CA SER A 220 3.59 8.49 4.43
C SER A 220 4.97 8.24 5.06
N LEU A 221 5.84 7.47 4.39
CA LEU A 221 7.17 7.17 4.90
C LEU A 221 8.05 8.43 4.84
N LEU A 222 8.04 9.11 3.70
CA LEU A 222 8.72 10.40 3.49
C LEU A 222 8.22 11.46 4.48
N ALA A 223 6.93 11.46 4.80
CA ALA A 223 6.34 12.41 5.75
C ALA A 223 6.85 12.18 7.18
N THR A 224 7.09 10.93 7.58
CA THR A 224 7.68 10.63 8.90
C THR A 224 9.06 11.24 9.04
N VAL A 225 9.87 11.08 7.98
CA VAL A 225 11.24 11.59 7.93
C VAL A 225 11.21 13.10 7.94
N MET A 226 10.30 13.71 7.18
CA MET A 226 10.09 15.15 7.18
C MET A 226 9.80 15.68 8.59
N LEU A 227 8.78 15.14 9.27
CA LEU A 227 8.37 15.65 10.59
C LEU A 227 9.49 15.56 11.61
N TYR A 228 10.31 14.51 11.53
CA TYR A 228 11.49 14.40 12.37
C TYR A 228 12.58 15.42 12.00
N GLN A 229 12.86 15.62 10.72
CA GLN A 229 13.82 16.64 10.29
C GLN A 229 13.34 18.05 10.68
N ILE A 230 12.03 18.29 10.69
CA ILE A 230 11.44 19.51 11.21
C ILE A 230 11.69 19.63 12.72
N GLU A 231 11.44 18.58 13.50
CA GLU A 231 11.73 18.54 14.94
C GLU A 231 13.21 18.82 15.24
N GLU A 232 14.13 18.23 14.47
CA GLU A 232 15.58 18.42 14.62
C GLU A 232 16.04 19.84 14.23
N ARG A 233 15.57 20.36 13.08
CA ARG A 233 16.06 21.65 12.54
C ARG A 233 15.36 22.87 13.13
N LEU A 234 14.11 22.72 13.57
CA LEU A 234 13.29 23.81 14.08
C LEU A 234 12.95 23.67 15.59
N ALA A 235 13.43 22.62 16.26
CA ALA A 235 13.15 22.32 17.67
C ALA A 235 11.64 22.28 18.01
N MET A 236 10.80 21.97 17.01
CA MET A 236 9.36 21.91 17.16
C MET A 236 8.82 20.57 16.70
N ARG A 237 8.13 19.91 17.62
CA ARG A 237 7.48 18.65 17.34
C ARG A 237 6.13 18.91 16.67
N ILE A 238 6.00 18.41 15.45
CA ILE A 238 4.77 18.56 14.66
C ILE A 238 4.14 17.19 14.48
N GLY A 239 2.83 17.09 14.71
CA GLY A 239 2.04 15.92 14.36
C GLY A 239 1.84 15.85 12.85
N ILE A 240 1.82 14.63 12.30
CA ILE A 240 1.49 14.38 10.88
C ILE A 240 0.10 14.92 10.50
N GLU A 241 -0.80 15.10 11.48
CA GLU A 241 -2.07 15.82 11.30
C GLU A 241 -1.84 17.20 10.70
N THR A 242 -0.88 17.94 11.23
CA THR A 242 -0.57 19.31 10.82
C THR A 242 -0.15 19.34 9.36
N LEU A 243 0.64 18.35 8.91
CA LEU A 243 1.04 18.24 7.49
C LEU A 243 -0.16 17.90 6.59
N LEU A 244 -1.06 17.03 7.04
CA LEU A 244 -2.24 16.66 6.25
C LEU A 244 -3.26 17.80 6.16
N GLU A 245 -3.40 18.60 7.21
CA GLU A 245 -4.29 19.77 7.24
C GLU A 245 -3.66 21.00 6.53
N HIS A 246 -2.33 21.04 6.47
CA HIS A 246 -1.55 22.12 5.88
C HIS A 246 -0.49 21.55 4.92
N PRO A 247 -0.92 21.02 3.76
CA PRO A 247 -0.08 20.23 2.87
C PRO A 247 0.88 21.05 2.02
N THR A 248 0.98 22.37 2.22
CA THR A 248 1.95 23.26 1.56
C THR A 248 2.96 23.84 2.56
N ILE A 249 4.16 24.18 2.11
CA ILE A 249 5.20 24.80 2.97
C ILE A 249 4.68 26.09 3.63
N ALA A 250 3.96 26.93 2.88
CA ALA A 250 3.41 28.20 3.38
C ALA A 250 2.31 28.00 4.44
N GLU A 251 1.49 26.96 4.32
CA GLU A 251 0.48 26.63 5.33
C GLU A 251 1.11 25.99 6.55
N LEU A 252 2.06 25.07 6.36
CA LEU A 252 2.78 24.41 7.44
C LEU A 252 3.61 25.40 8.26
N ALA A 253 4.31 26.33 7.60
CA ALA A 253 5.04 27.42 8.26
C ALA A 253 4.12 28.33 9.09
N ARG A 254 2.91 28.63 8.58
CA ARG A 254 1.90 29.38 9.34
C ARG A 254 1.38 28.61 10.55
N ALA A 255 1.10 27.32 10.41
CA ALA A 255 0.65 26.47 11.50
C ALA A 255 1.71 26.34 12.62
N ILE A 256 2.97 26.30 12.21
CA ILE A 256 4.15 26.38 13.08
C ILE A 256 4.20 27.71 13.83
N ALA A 257 4.15 28.84 13.10
CA ALA A 257 4.27 30.18 13.68
C ALA A 257 3.10 30.54 14.60
N GLY A 258 1.90 30.01 14.32
CA GLY A 258 0.69 30.21 15.11
C GLY A 258 0.62 29.43 16.42
N GLY A 259 1.64 28.63 16.77
CA GLY A 259 1.67 27.83 18.01
C GLY A 259 0.74 26.61 17.99
N VAL A 260 -0.07 26.43 16.95
CA VAL A 260 -0.97 25.28 16.75
C VAL A 260 -0.16 23.98 16.69
N ALA A 261 1.03 24.02 16.07
CA ALA A 261 1.91 22.85 15.97
C ALA A 261 2.42 22.31 17.32
N ALA A 262 2.60 23.18 18.34
CA ALA A 262 3.10 22.78 19.66
C ALA A 262 2.01 22.18 20.57
N GLU A 263 0.72 22.48 20.31
CA GLU A 263 -0.40 21.96 21.11
C GLU A 263 -0.87 20.56 20.70
N VAL A 264 -0.58 20.09 19.47
CA VAL A 264 -1.09 18.79 18.96
C VAL A 264 -0.42 17.57 19.61
N VAL A 265 0.68 17.75 20.35
CA VAL A 265 1.31 16.66 21.13
C VAL A 265 0.53 16.37 22.43
N ASN A 266 -0.41 17.24 22.84
CA ASN A 266 -1.22 17.03 24.04
C ASN A 266 -2.40 16.08 23.78
N LYS A 267 -2.27 14.85 24.31
CA LYS A 267 -3.33 13.95 24.81
C LYS A 267 -4.75 14.26 24.29
N ARG A 268 -5.07 13.82 23.07
CA ARG A 268 -6.49 13.60 22.72
C ARG A 268 -7.08 12.68 23.78
N ASP A 269 -8.19 13.10 24.39
CA ASP A 269 -8.96 12.24 25.28
C ASP A 269 -9.70 11.19 24.44
N LEU A 270 -9.00 10.10 24.11
CA LEU A 270 -9.52 9.00 23.30
C LEU A 270 -10.76 8.35 23.93
N SER A 271 -11.01 8.56 25.22
CA SER A 271 -12.22 8.04 25.86
C SER A 271 -13.50 8.65 25.25
N ARG A 272 -13.44 9.90 24.77
CA ARG A 272 -14.55 10.57 24.06
C ARG A 272 -14.83 9.99 22.68
N GLU A 273 -13.87 9.28 22.10
CA GLU A 273 -14.05 8.63 20.80
C GLU A 273 -14.77 7.27 20.91
N VAL A 274 -14.88 6.75 22.15
CA VAL A 274 -15.58 5.50 22.47
C VAL A 274 -17.09 5.76 22.54
N GLU A 275 -17.69 6.03 21.38
CA GLU A 275 -19.12 6.28 21.25
C GLU A 275 -19.80 5.18 20.45
N LEU A 276 -20.86 4.61 21.03
CA LEU A 276 -21.74 3.65 20.37
C LEU A 276 -23.19 4.01 20.72
N GLU A 277 -24.01 4.30 19.71
CA GLU A 277 -25.43 4.68 19.87
C GLU A 277 -26.15 3.69 20.79
N GLU A 278 -26.92 4.18 21.78
CA GLU A 278 -27.55 3.33 22.81
C GLU A 278 -28.51 2.29 22.23
N ALA A 279 -29.17 2.62 21.12
CA ALA A 279 -30.10 1.73 20.41
C ALA A 279 -29.41 0.51 19.76
N ILE A 280 -28.09 0.54 19.59
CA ILE A 280 -27.34 -0.60 19.04
C ILE A 280 -27.13 -1.63 20.14
N VAL A 281 -28.02 -2.62 20.14
CA VAL A 281 -28.02 -3.78 21.05
C VAL A 281 -28.31 -5.07 20.28
N PRO A 282 -27.77 -6.22 20.71
CA PRO A 282 -28.08 -7.51 20.09
C PRO A 282 -29.59 -7.81 20.17
N PRO A 283 -30.23 -8.23 19.06
CA PRO A 283 -31.68 -8.43 19.01
C PRO A 283 -32.13 -9.76 19.63
N SER A 284 -31.20 -10.71 19.83
CA SER A 284 -31.48 -12.02 20.40
C SER A 284 -30.34 -12.51 21.30
N ALA A 285 -30.66 -13.38 22.26
CA ALA A 285 -29.64 -14.08 23.04
C ALA A 285 -28.77 -14.95 22.12
N PHE A 286 -27.50 -15.12 22.49
CA PHE A 286 -26.55 -15.95 21.77
C PHE A 286 -26.11 -17.13 22.64
N ASP A 287 -26.24 -18.34 22.12
CA ASP A 287 -25.71 -19.55 22.75
C ASP A 287 -24.51 -20.10 21.96
N PRO A 288 -23.28 -19.97 22.48
CA PRO A 288 -22.08 -20.41 21.77
C PRO A 288 -22.01 -21.93 21.57
N LYS A 289 -22.75 -22.73 22.35
CA LYS A 289 -22.68 -24.20 22.27
C LYS A 289 -23.50 -24.77 21.13
N THR A 290 -24.55 -24.07 20.73
CA THR A 290 -25.48 -24.49 19.66
C THR A 290 -25.28 -23.71 18.37
N PHE A 291 -24.45 -22.66 18.39
CA PHE A 291 -24.16 -21.83 17.24
C PHE A 291 -23.41 -22.57 16.13
N THR A 292 -23.89 -22.42 14.90
CA THR A 292 -23.20 -22.79 13.67
C THR A 292 -23.31 -21.63 12.68
N ALA A 293 -22.28 -21.45 11.84
CA ALA A 293 -22.26 -20.39 10.85
C ALA A 293 -22.22 -20.98 9.44
N ALA A 294 -23.21 -20.62 8.61
CA ALA A 294 -23.21 -20.95 7.19
C ALA A 294 -22.66 -19.80 6.33
N ASN A 295 -22.71 -18.57 6.85
CA ASN A 295 -22.26 -17.36 6.17
C ASN A 295 -21.32 -16.55 7.06
N VAL A 296 -20.09 -16.37 6.58
CA VAL A 296 -19.05 -15.61 7.27
C VAL A 296 -18.83 -14.29 6.53
N PHE A 297 -18.81 -13.17 7.25
CA PHE A 297 -18.36 -11.89 6.70
C PHE A 297 -16.91 -11.63 7.09
N LEU A 298 -16.04 -11.43 6.10
CA LEU A 298 -14.61 -11.17 6.31
C LEU A 298 -14.22 -9.81 5.73
N THR A 299 -13.61 -8.98 6.57
CA THR A 299 -13.00 -7.72 6.11
C THR A 299 -11.49 -7.85 5.96
N GLY A 300 -10.91 -7.12 5.00
CA GLY A 300 -9.46 -7.14 4.78
C GLY A 300 -8.93 -8.42 4.15
N ALA A 301 -9.78 -9.20 3.46
CA ALA A 301 -9.45 -10.49 2.86
C ALA A 301 -8.30 -10.45 1.82
N THR A 302 -7.98 -9.28 1.27
CA THR A 302 -6.87 -9.08 0.32
C THR A 302 -5.57 -8.62 1.00
N GLY A 303 -5.59 -8.37 2.31
CA GLY A 303 -4.42 -7.98 3.10
C GLY A 303 -3.55 -9.19 3.49
N PHE A 304 -2.37 -8.92 4.06
CA PHE A 304 -1.38 -9.96 4.37
C PHE A 304 -1.91 -11.05 5.32
N LEU A 305 -2.40 -10.69 6.51
CA LEU A 305 -3.05 -11.66 7.41
C LEU A 305 -4.42 -12.11 6.87
N GLY A 306 -5.19 -11.20 6.27
CA GLY A 306 -6.58 -11.46 5.89
C GLY A 306 -6.73 -12.54 4.80
N VAL A 307 -5.80 -12.64 3.85
CA VAL A 307 -5.81 -13.70 2.85
C VAL A 307 -5.50 -15.08 3.46
N HIS A 308 -4.69 -15.11 4.52
CA HIS A 308 -4.40 -16.34 5.27
C HIS A 308 -5.60 -16.73 6.13
N LEU A 309 -6.29 -15.77 6.78
CA LEU A 309 -7.56 -16.03 7.46
C LEU A 309 -8.62 -16.56 6.49
N LEU A 310 -8.73 -15.98 5.30
CA LEU A 310 -9.64 -16.46 4.26
C LEU A 310 -9.36 -17.92 3.90
N ALA A 311 -8.10 -18.27 3.65
CA ALA A 311 -7.71 -19.63 3.31
C ALA A 311 -7.97 -20.62 4.46
N GLU A 312 -7.66 -20.25 5.71
CA GLU A 312 -7.93 -21.08 6.88
C GLU A 312 -9.44 -21.31 7.11
N LEU A 313 -10.26 -20.26 6.94
CA LEU A 313 -11.72 -20.38 7.06
C LEU A 313 -12.31 -21.23 5.94
N LEU A 314 -11.82 -21.09 4.71
CA LEU A 314 -12.20 -21.98 3.61
C LEU A 314 -11.78 -23.42 3.93
N GLU A 315 -10.61 -23.67 4.49
CA GLU A 315 -10.16 -25.02 4.76
C GLU A 315 -10.92 -25.69 5.92
N LYS A 316 -11.25 -24.94 6.98
CA LYS A 316 -11.77 -25.51 8.24
C LYS A 316 -13.30 -25.42 8.39
N THR A 317 -13.98 -24.75 7.47
CA THR A 317 -15.44 -24.58 7.52
C THR A 317 -16.06 -24.87 6.17
N ASP A 318 -17.35 -25.23 6.16
CA ASP A 318 -18.17 -25.33 4.95
C ASP A 318 -18.90 -24.01 4.61
N ALA A 319 -18.62 -22.94 5.35
CA ALA A 319 -19.33 -21.67 5.21
C ALA A 319 -19.05 -21.00 3.86
N VAL A 320 -19.98 -20.15 3.43
CA VAL A 320 -19.81 -19.18 2.35
C VAL A 320 -19.15 -17.93 2.91
N LEU A 321 -18.09 -17.47 2.25
CA LEU A 321 -17.24 -16.36 2.68
C LEU A 321 -17.62 -15.09 1.90
N HIS A 322 -18.31 -14.17 2.57
CA HIS A 322 -18.67 -12.84 2.08
C HIS A 322 -17.54 -11.86 2.41
N CYS A 323 -16.71 -11.55 1.42
CA CYS A 323 -15.50 -10.75 1.61
C CYS A 323 -15.72 -9.30 1.17
N LEU A 324 -15.53 -8.34 2.08
CA LEU A 324 -15.51 -6.92 1.72
C LEU A 324 -14.23 -6.58 0.95
N VAL A 325 -14.37 -6.06 -0.27
CA VAL A 325 -13.25 -5.81 -1.19
C VAL A 325 -13.44 -4.48 -1.92
N ARG A 326 -12.37 -3.69 -2.01
CA ARG A 326 -12.30 -2.50 -2.89
C ARG A 326 -12.22 -2.94 -4.35
N ALA A 327 -13.33 -2.82 -5.06
CA ALA A 327 -13.50 -3.18 -6.46
C ALA A 327 -14.71 -2.43 -7.05
N ALA A 328 -14.77 -2.28 -8.37
CA ALA A 328 -15.89 -1.66 -9.07
C ALA A 328 -17.19 -2.49 -8.92
N ASP A 329 -17.07 -3.81 -8.99
CA ASP A 329 -18.17 -4.75 -8.89
C ASP A 329 -17.73 -6.09 -8.27
N ALA A 330 -18.68 -7.02 -8.12
CA ALA A 330 -18.43 -8.30 -7.47
C ALA A 330 -17.50 -9.21 -8.29
N GLU A 331 -17.51 -9.12 -9.62
CA GLU A 331 -16.64 -9.93 -10.48
C GLU A 331 -15.18 -9.49 -10.34
N ALA A 332 -14.93 -8.18 -10.44
CA ALA A 332 -13.63 -7.57 -10.15
C ALA A 332 -13.18 -7.87 -8.71
N GLY A 333 -14.12 -7.88 -7.75
CA GLY A 333 -13.86 -8.26 -6.37
C GLY A 333 -13.39 -9.71 -6.23
N ILE A 334 -14.04 -10.65 -6.90
CA ILE A 334 -13.61 -12.06 -6.94
C ILE A 334 -12.22 -12.18 -7.59
N ALA A 335 -12.00 -11.53 -8.73
CA ALA A 335 -10.70 -11.55 -9.40
C ALA A 335 -9.57 -11.09 -8.46
N ARG A 336 -9.81 -10.05 -7.67
CA ARG A 336 -8.85 -9.55 -6.67
C ARG A 336 -8.60 -10.53 -5.52
N LEU A 337 -9.63 -11.22 -5.03
CA LEU A 337 -9.47 -12.29 -4.01
C LEU A 337 -8.66 -13.46 -4.56
N LEU A 338 -8.94 -13.89 -5.79
CA LEU A 338 -8.19 -14.94 -6.47
C LEU A 338 -6.72 -14.56 -6.67
N ALA A 339 -6.47 -13.33 -7.13
CA ALA A 339 -5.12 -12.81 -7.27
C ALA A 339 -4.37 -12.80 -5.94
N ALA A 340 -5.01 -12.39 -4.85
CA ALA A 340 -4.43 -12.43 -3.50
C ALA A 340 -4.12 -13.88 -3.07
N LEU A 341 -5.07 -14.80 -3.15
CA LEU A 341 -4.85 -16.21 -2.79
C LEU A 341 -3.73 -16.85 -3.62
N LYS A 342 -3.68 -16.58 -4.94
CA LYS A 342 -2.62 -17.08 -5.83
C LYS A 342 -1.26 -16.47 -5.51
N ARG A 343 -1.19 -15.16 -5.26
CA ARG A 343 0.05 -14.45 -4.85
C ARG A 343 0.69 -15.12 -3.64
N TYR A 344 -0.11 -15.51 -2.66
CA TYR A 344 0.37 -16.17 -1.43
C TYR A 344 0.41 -17.71 -1.53
N ARG A 345 0.16 -18.30 -2.71
CA ARG A 345 0.14 -19.75 -2.95
C ARG A 345 -0.86 -20.51 -2.07
N LEU A 346 -2.00 -19.88 -1.79
CA LEU A 346 -3.11 -20.42 -0.98
C LEU A 346 -4.32 -20.86 -1.81
N TRP A 347 -4.34 -20.58 -3.12
CA TRP A 347 -5.48 -20.87 -3.99
C TRP A 347 -5.71 -22.38 -4.19
N LYS A 348 -6.97 -22.80 -4.11
CA LYS A 348 -7.46 -24.13 -4.52
C LYS A 348 -8.75 -23.96 -5.33
N GLU A 349 -8.89 -24.68 -6.45
CA GLU A 349 -10.01 -24.50 -7.40
C GLU A 349 -11.40 -24.62 -6.74
N HIS A 350 -11.56 -25.56 -5.81
CA HIS A 350 -12.84 -25.78 -5.14
C HIS A 350 -13.27 -24.65 -4.18
N TYR A 351 -12.39 -23.69 -3.87
CA TYR A 351 -12.75 -22.52 -3.06
C TYR A 351 -13.71 -21.59 -3.79
N LEU A 352 -13.69 -21.55 -5.13
CA LEU A 352 -14.47 -20.59 -5.93
C LEU A 352 -15.96 -20.62 -5.59
N GLY A 353 -16.53 -21.81 -5.40
CA GLY A 353 -17.96 -21.99 -5.13
C GLY A 353 -18.45 -21.29 -3.86
N ARG A 354 -17.56 -21.07 -2.89
CA ARG A 354 -17.88 -20.48 -1.58
C ARG A 354 -17.42 -19.04 -1.41
N LEU A 355 -16.78 -18.43 -2.40
CA LEU A 355 -16.37 -17.03 -2.35
C LEU A 355 -17.48 -16.12 -2.86
N ARG A 356 -17.78 -15.06 -2.11
CA ARG A 356 -18.65 -13.95 -2.53
C ARG A 356 -17.90 -12.65 -2.26
N ALA A 357 -17.69 -11.83 -3.30
CA ALA A 357 -17.11 -10.50 -3.10
C ALA A 357 -18.22 -9.48 -2.87
N ILE A 358 -18.02 -8.63 -1.87
CA ILE A 358 -18.88 -7.49 -1.53
C ILE A 358 -18.09 -6.22 -1.86
N PRO A 359 -18.36 -5.56 -3.00
CA PRO A 359 -17.73 -4.29 -3.34
C PRO A 359 -18.05 -3.23 -2.29
N GLY A 360 -17.02 -2.67 -1.64
CA GLY A 360 -17.18 -1.67 -0.60
C GLY A 360 -15.85 -1.31 0.09
N GLU A 361 -15.89 -0.28 0.92
CA GLU A 361 -14.72 0.34 1.55
C GLU A 361 -14.98 0.66 3.03
N LEU A 362 -14.04 0.31 3.91
CA LEU A 362 -14.21 0.50 5.37
C LEU A 362 -14.25 1.98 5.80
N ASP A 363 -13.68 2.89 5.01
CA ASP A 363 -13.64 4.32 5.31
C ASP A 363 -14.91 5.08 4.90
N ARG A 364 -15.90 4.38 4.33
CA ARG A 364 -17.24 4.89 4.01
C ARG A 364 -18.27 4.37 5.01
N PRO A 365 -19.29 5.18 5.37
CA PRO A 365 -20.41 4.72 6.20
C PRO A 365 -21.03 3.45 5.63
N LEU A 366 -21.37 2.50 6.50
CA LEU A 366 -21.97 1.21 6.12
C LEU A 366 -21.14 0.47 5.05
N PHE A 367 -19.83 0.63 5.10
CA PHE A 367 -18.86 0.09 4.14
C PHE A 367 -19.03 0.62 2.70
N GLY A 368 -19.70 1.76 2.53
CA GLY A 368 -20.07 2.30 1.22
C GLY A 368 -21.20 1.55 0.53
N LEU A 369 -21.93 0.70 1.26
CA LEU A 369 -23.11 0.01 0.76
C LEU A 369 -24.34 0.90 0.90
N GLU A 370 -25.26 0.77 -0.06
CA GLU A 370 -26.62 1.30 0.07
C GLU A 370 -27.37 0.55 1.18
N ASP A 371 -28.31 1.23 1.84
CA ASP A 371 -29.08 0.69 2.97
C ASP A 371 -29.71 -0.67 2.68
N GLN A 372 -30.26 -0.85 1.47
CA GLN A 372 -30.87 -2.13 1.06
C GLN A 372 -29.84 -3.27 0.99
N ARG A 373 -28.63 -2.98 0.49
CA ARG A 373 -27.54 -3.97 0.40
C ARG A 373 -26.97 -4.27 1.77
N PHE A 374 -26.87 -3.27 2.65
CA PHE A 374 -26.47 -3.46 4.04
C PHE A 374 -27.48 -4.34 4.81
N ALA A 375 -28.78 -4.08 4.64
CA ALA A 375 -29.84 -4.89 5.24
C ALA A 375 -29.80 -6.35 4.73
N ALA A 376 -29.65 -6.55 3.41
CA ALA A 376 -29.51 -7.90 2.85
C ALA A 376 -28.26 -8.64 3.39
N LEU A 377 -27.15 -7.92 3.59
CA LEU A 377 -25.96 -8.48 4.22
C LEU A 377 -26.23 -8.86 5.68
N ALA A 378 -26.95 -8.02 6.43
CA ALA A 378 -27.31 -8.25 7.82
C ALA A 378 -28.23 -9.46 8.03
N GLU A 379 -29.11 -9.75 7.07
CA GLU A 379 -29.94 -10.96 7.08
C GLU A 379 -29.12 -12.22 6.77
N THR A 380 -28.17 -12.11 5.85
CA THR A 380 -27.39 -13.25 5.34
C THR A 380 -26.32 -13.71 6.34
N VAL A 381 -25.49 -12.79 6.83
CA VAL A 381 -24.26 -13.11 7.58
C VAL A 381 -24.57 -13.67 8.97
N ASP A 382 -23.89 -14.74 9.38
CA ASP A 382 -24.05 -15.37 10.70
C ASP A 382 -22.93 -14.97 11.68
N VAL A 383 -21.71 -14.76 11.19
CA VAL A 383 -20.52 -14.41 11.99
C VAL A 383 -19.61 -13.44 11.25
N ILE A 384 -18.96 -12.55 11.99
CA ILE A 384 -18.09 -11.51 11.44
C ILE A 384 -16.64 -11.72 11.89
N TYR A 385 -15.72 -11.72 10.93
CA TYR A 385 -14.28 -11.65 11.12
C TYR A 385 -13.80 -10.27 10.67
N HIS A 386 -13.60 -9.38 11.64
CA HIS A 386 -13.14 -8.03 11.39
C HIS A 386 -11.61 -7.95 11.50
N ASN A 387 -10.94 -8.15 10.35
CA ASN A 387 -9.48 -8.04 10.21
C ASN A 387 -9.06 -6.80 9.41
N GLY A 388 -9.94 -6.25 8.56
CA GLY A 388 -9.61 -5.10 7.75
C GLY A 388 -9.32 -3.86 8.59
N ALA A 389 -8.20 -3.20 8.31
CA ALA A 389 -7.77 -1.97 8.92
C ALA A 389 -6.85 -1.22 7.94
N LEU A 390 -6.80 0.11 8.06
CA LEU A 390 -5.72 0.90 7.52
C LEU A 390 -4.55 0.82 8.51
N VAL A 391 -3.50 0.11 8.12
CA VAL A 391 -2.28 -0.07 8.94
C VAL A 391 -1.23 0.91 8.42
N ASN A 392 -0.97 1.96 9.18
CA ASN A 392 0.06 2.93 8.89
C ASN A 392 0.59 3.49 10.21
N PHE A 393 1.83 3.15 10.54
CA PHE A 393 2.48 3.52 11.81
C PHE A 393 2.89 4.99 11.89
N VAL A 394 2.73 5.71 10.78
CA VAL A 394 3.04 7.14 10.68
C VAL A 394 1.78 7.95 10.89
N TYR A 395 0.69 7.51 10.27
CA TYR A 395 -0.53 8.29 10.21
C TYR A 395 -1.09 8.59 11.59
N PRO A 396 -1.66 9.79 11.74
CA PRO A 396 -2.25 10.14 12.99
C PRO A 396 -3.55 9.41 13.22
N TYR A 397 -4.01 9.40 14.46
CA TYR A 397 -5.31 8.83 14.81
C TYR A 397 -6.45 9.35 13.90
N GLY A 398 -6.51 10.66 13.64
CA GLY A 398 -7.56 11.27 12.83
C GLY A 398 -7.70 10.67 11.43
N SER A 399 -6.59 10.42 10.74
CA SER A 399 -6.56 9.83 9.39
C SER A 399 -6.92 8.34 9.39
N LEU A 400 -6.69 7.65 10.50
CA LEU A 400 -6.99 6.23 10.67
C LEU A 400 -8.39 5.98 11.24
N LYS A 401 -9.00 7.00 11.86
CA LYS A 401 -10.29 6.93 12.56
C LYS A 401 -11.39 6.38 11.67
N ARG A 402 -11.52 6.82 10.42
CA ARG A 402 -12.60 6.35 9.53
C ARG A 402 -12.50 4.84 9.29
N ALA A 403 -11.37 4.38 8.78
CA ALA A 403 -11.16 2.99 8.40
C ALA A 403 -11.09 2.01 9.59
N ASN A 404 -10.66 2.47 10.78
CA ASN A 404 -10.41 1.60 11.92
C ASN A 404 -11.46 1.74 13.03
N VAL A 405 -11.94 2.97 13.32
CA VAL A 405 -12.87 3.25 14.42
C VAL A 405 -14.31 3.31 13.93
N VAL A 406 -14.61 4.14 12.92
CA VAL A 406 -15.96 4.28 12.38
C VAL A 406 -16.40 2.96 11.74
N ALA A 407 -15.53 2.31 10.97
CA ALA A 407 -15.77 0.98 10.43
C ALA A 407 -16.11 -0.05 11.52
N THR A 408 -15.45 0.01 12.68
CA THR A 408 -15.78 -0.88 13.82
C THR A 408 -17.19 -0.63 14.34
N LYS A 409 -17.66 0.64 14.35
CA LYS A 409 -19.07 0.95 14.70
C LYS A 409 -20.03 0.34 13.69
N ASP A 410 -19.73 0.42 12.40
CA ASP A 410 -20.54 -0.19 11.34
C ASP A 410 -20.54 -1.72 11.42
N ILE A 411 -19.43 -2.33 11.86
CA ILE A 411 -19.37 -3.76 12.19
C ILE A 411 -20.30 -4.11 13.34
N VAL A 412 -20.33 -3.33 14.42
CA VAL A 412 -21.25 -3.54 15.55
C VAL A 412 -22.71 -3.33 15.10
N LYS A 413 -22.99 -2.35 14.24
CA LYS A 413 -24.32 -2.15 13.62
C LYS A 413 -24.75 -3.39 12.84
N LEU A 414 -23.88 -3.92 11.97
CA LEU A 414 -24.13 -5.14 11.21
C LEU A 414 -24.38 -6.32 12.16
N ALA A 415 -23.57 -6.45 13.21
CA ALA A 415 -23.63 -7.53 14.18
C ALA A 415 -24.94 -7.56 14.99
N CYS A 416 -25.53 -6.38 15.24
CA CYS A 416 -26.77 -6.20 15.98
C CYS A 416 -28.03 -6.09 15.08
N SER A 417 -27.89 -6.06 13.76
CA SER A 417 -29.04 -5.91 12.84
C SER A 417 -29.67 -7.27 12.50
N HIS A 418 -31.01 -7.40 12.54
CA HIS A 418 -31.80 -8.61 12.25
C HIS A 418 -31.58 -9.81 13.19
N LYS A 419 -30.34 -10.27 13.35
CA LYS A 419 -29.93 -11.38 14.22
C LYS A 419 -28.57 -11.07 14.86
N THR A 420 -28.34 -11.55 16.09
CA THR A 420 -27.06 -11.40 16.78
C THR A 420 -25.97 -12.20 16.08
N LYS A 421 -24.93 -11.51 15.60
CA LYS A 421 -23.76 -12.13 14.94
C LYS A 421 -22.53 -11.97 15.82
N PRO A 422 -21.84 -13.05 16.19
CA PRO A 422 -20.58 -12.92 16.91
C PRO A 422 -19.53 -12.17 16.09
N VAL A 423 -18.65 -11.46 16.79
CA VAL A 423 -17.57 -10.67 16.18
C VAL A 423 -16.21 -11.18 16.67
N HIS A 424 -15.43 -11.69 15.73
CA HIS A 424 -14.00 -11.99 15.89
C HIS A 424 -13.21 -10.79 15.38
N TYR A 425 -12.59 -10.03 16.28
CA TYR A 425 -11.84 -8.82 15.95
C TYR A 425 -10.33 -9.06 16.02
N VAL A 426 -9.63 -8.79 14.93
CA VAL A 426 -8.16 -8.83 14.93
C VAL A 426 -7.64 -7.45 15.31
N SER A 427 -6.99 -7.38 16.47
CA SER A 427 -6.32 -6.21 17.02
C SER A 427 -4.79 -6.32 16.89
N THR A 428 -4.02 -5.85 17.86
CA THR A 428 -2.55 -5.90 17.91
C THR A 428 -2.09 -5.87 19.37
N ILE A 429 -0.93 -6.42 19.71
CA ILE A 429 -0.33 -6.19 21.05
C ILE A 429 0.13 -4.75 21.27
N GLY A 430 0.19 -3.92 20.21
CA GLY A 430 0.61 -2.52 20.29
C GLY A 430 -0.31 -1.63 21.15
N VAL A 431 -1.53 -2.08 21.45
CA VAL A 431 -2.47 -1.37 22.34
C VAL A 431 -2.20 -1.59 23.83
N LEU A 432 -1.24 -2.46 24.17
CA LEU A 432 -0.97 -2.88 25.53
C LEU A 432 0.04 -1.95 26.22
N ASP A 433 -0.18 -1.72 27.50
CA ASP A 433 0.72 -0.92 28.34
C ASP A 433 2.01 -1.69 28.66
N ARG A 434 3.08 -1.36 27.93
CA ARG A 434 4.41 -1.99 28.02
C ARG A 434 5.13 -1.75 29.36
N THR A 435 4.61 -0.85 30.20
CA THR A 435 5.24 -0.51 31.49
C THR A 435 4.86 -1.48 32.61
N ARG A 436 3.77 -2.24 32.43
CA ARG A 436 3.24 -3.16 33.45
C ARG A 436 4.12 -4.40 33.64
N GLU A 437 4.05 -4.97 34.84
CA GLU A 437 4.76 -6.20 35.21
C GLU A 437 4.09 -7.49 34.71
N SER A 438 2.78 -7.45 34.44
CA SER A 438 2.04 -8.49 33.73
C SER A 438 0.90 -7.88 32.92
N ILE A 439 0.55 -8.49 31.79
CA ILE A 439 -0.52 -8.03 30.90
C ILE A 439 -1.46 -9.20 30.62
N ALA A 440 -2.60 -9.20 31.33
CA ALA A 440 -3.65 -10.22 31.21
C ALA A 440 -4.47 -10.09 29.91
N GLU A 441 -5.08 -11.20 29.51
CA GLU A 441 -5.92 -11.32 28.30
C GLU A 441 -7.35 -10.81 28.53
N GLU A 442 -7.48 -9.54 28.90
CA GLU A 442 -8.77 -8.87 29.14
C GLU A 442 -9.38 -8.32 27.85
N LEU A 443 -10.71 -8.41 27.70
CA LEU A 443 -11.46 -7.87 26.56
C LEU A 443 -11.44 -6.33 26.47
N ALA A 444 -11.35 -5.62 27.60
CA ALA A 444 -11.32 -4.17 27.61
C ALA A 444 -10.09 -3.71 28.41
N ILE A 445 -9.15 -3.08 27.73
CA ILE A 445 -7.87 -2.67 28.32
C ILE A 445 -7.99 -1.24 28.85
N PRO A 446 -7.41 -0.91 30.01
CA PRO A 446 -7.35 0.47 30.48
C PRO A 446 -6.64 1.40 29.48
N ALA A 447 -7.02 2.68 29.47
CA ALA A 447 -6.25 3.69 28.76
C ALA A 447 -4.88 3.88 29.43
N HIS A 448 -3.83 4.15 28.66
CA HIS A 448 -2.50 4.38 29.21
C HIS A 448 -1.76 5.50 28.44
N PRO A 449 -0.88 6.27 29.10
CA PRO A 449 -0.28 7.47 28.51
C PRO A 449 0.78 7.17 27.43
N GLN A 450 1.28 5.94 27.33
CA GLN A 450 2.28 5.52 26.36
C GLN A 450 1.68 5.13 24.99
N LEU A 451 0.36 5.23 24.81
CA LEU A 451 -0.30 4.96 23.55
C LEU A 451 -0.15 6.17 22.60
N LEU A 452 1.02 6.29 21.99
CA LEU A 452 1.40 7.49 21.22
C LEU A 452 1.18 7.37 19.71
N GLY A 453 1.24 6.15 19.15
CA GLY A 453 1.09 5.93 17.72
C GLY A 453 -0.38 5.96 17.26
N GLY A 454 -0.66 6.64 16.15
CA GLY A 454 -2.03 6.82 15.66
C GLY A 454 -2.72 5.50 15.33
N TYR A 455 -1.96 4.51 14.83
CA TYR A 455 -2.47 3.17 14.55
C TYR A 455 -2.91 2.48 15.84
N GLU A 456 -2.04 2.41 16.84
CA GLU A 456 -2.33 1.78 18.13
C GLU A 456 -3.49 2.50 18.84
N GLN A 457 -3.53 3.83 18.79
CA GLN A 457 -4.66 4.62 19.28
C GLN A 457 -5.99 4.22 18.60
N SER A 458 -5.99 4.08 17.28
CA SER A 458 -7.19 3.70 16.52
C SER A 458 -7.68 2.29 16.86
N LYS A 459 -6.75 1.34 17.07
CA LYS A 459 -7.07 -0.04 17.47
C LYS A 459 -7.57 -0.11 18.90
N TRP A 460 -6.99 0.65 19.82
CA TRP A 460 -7.45 0.74 21.20
C TRP A 460 -8.89 1.27 21.27
N VAL A 461 -9.22 2.37 20.56
CA VAL A 461 -10.59 2.90 20.55
C VAL A 461 -11.58 1.87 19.99
N ALA A 462 -11.21 1.16 18.92
CA ALA A 462 -12.03 0.09 18.36
C ALA A 462 -12.26 -1.07 19.36
N GLU A 463 -11.24 -1.49 20.10
CA GLU A 463 -11.40 -2.47 21.19
C GLU A 463 -12.37 -1.97 22.28
N GLN A 464 -12.30 -0.69 22.66
CA GLN A 464 -13.22 -0.13 23.66
C GLN A 464 -14.68 -0.12 23.18
N ILE A 465 -14.92 0.21 21.91
CA ILE A 465 -16.26 0.15 21.29
C ILE A 465 -16.81 -1.27 21.33
N LEU A 466 -15.97 -2.26 20.99
CA LEU A 466 -16.32 -3.67 21.06
C LEU A 466 -16.54 -4.13 22.51
N GLY A 467 -15.78 -3.60 23.47
CA GLY A 467 -15.99 -3.82 24.90
C GLY A 467 -17.34 -3.27 25.38
N VAL A 468 -17.77 -2.10 24.89
CA VAL A 468 -19.13 -1.57 25.15
C VAL A 468 -20.17 -2.50 24.55
N ALA A 469 -20.03 -2.89 23.28
CA ALA A 469 -20.96 -3.82 22.63
C ALA A 469 -21.04 -5.17 23.36
N SER A 470 -19.91 -5.68 23.84
CA SER A 470 -19.83 -6.93 24.60
C SER A 470 -20.56 -6.84 25.93
N ARG A 471 -20.42 -5.72 26.67
CA ARG A 471 -21.21 -5.45 27.88
C ARG A 471 -22.71 -5.36 27.60
N ARG A 472 -23.12 -4.98 26.39
CA ARG A 472 -24.52 -5.00 25.92
C ARG A 472 -24.98 -6.39 25.45
N GLY A 473 -24.15 -7.42 25.59
CA GLY A 473 -24.48 -8.81 25.26
C GLY A 473 -23.99 -9.29 23.89
N LEU A 474 -23.24 -8.48 23.13
CA LEU A 474 -22.69 -8.94 21.85
C LEU A 474 -21.56 -9.95 22.09
N PRO A 475 -21.56 -11.14 21.45
CA PRO A 475 -20.46 -12.08 21.58
C PRO A 475 -19.23 -11.57 20.83
N VAL A 476 -18.20 -11.17 21.57
CA VAL A 476 -16.97 -10.60 21.00
C VAL A 476 -15.77 -11.44 21.42
N SER A 477 -14.87 -11.69 20.48
CA SER A 477 -13.51 -12.20 20.74
C SER A 477 -12.48 -11.25 20.14
N ILE A 478 -11.44 -10.92 20.89
CA ILE A 478 -10.37 -10.01 20.45
C ILE A 478 -9.06 -10.80 20.33
N TYR A 479 -8.41 -10.73 19.18
CA TYR A 479 -7.12 -11.40 18.94
C TYR A 479 -6.04 -10.34 18.79
N ARG A 480 -5.02 -10.33 19.66
CA ARG A 480 -3.90 -9.38 19.62
C ARG A 480 -2.64 -10.09 19.13
N PRO A 481 -2.41 -10.19 17.81
CA PRO A 481 -1.16 -10.69 17.29
C PRO A 481 0.01 -9.77 17.63
N SER A 482 1.17 -10.40 17.82
CA SER A 482 2.47 -9.73 17.75
C SER A 482 2.86 -9.37 16.31
N ARG A 483 4.11 -8.98 16.06
CA ARG A 483 4.57 -8.68 14.71
C ARG A 483 4.40 -9.90 13.82
N ILE A 484 3.54 -9.77 12.82
CA ILE A 484 3.28 -10.85 11.88
C ILE A 484 4.38 -10.86 10.83
N VAL A 485 5.10 -11.98 10.75
CA VAL A 485 6.19 -12.19 9.81
C VAL A 485 5.80 -13.21 8.74
N GLY A 486 6.73 -13.53 7.84
CA GLY A 486 6.53 -14.45 6.72
C GLY A 486 5.98 -15.81 7.12
N ASN A 487 5.47 -16.53 6.12
CA ASN A 487 4.96 -17.88 6.29
C ASN A 487 6.07 -18.84 6.76
N SER A 488 5.83 -19.58 7.85
CA SER A 488 6.82 -20.44 8.49
C SER A 488 7.29 -21.62 7.63
N ARG A 489 6.52 -21.99 6.59
CA ARG A 489 6.78 -23.14 5.72
C ARG A 489 7.32 -22.74 4.35
N THR A 490 6.78 -21.68 3.77
CA THR A 490 7.14 -21.26 2.40
C THR A 490 8.16 -20.13 2.37
N GLY A 491 8.41 -19.49 3.51
CA GLY A 491 9.26 -18.30 3.62
C GLY A 491 8.65 -17.02 3.04
N LEU A 492 7.50 -17.14 2.36
CA LEU A 492 6.87 -16.04 1.64
C LEU A 492 6.52 -14.90 2.61
N SER A 493 7.12 -13.74 2.35
CA SER A 493 7.06 -12.56 3.20
C SER A 493 6.67 -11.32 2.40
N ASN A 494 6.11 -10.32 3.07
CA ASN A 494 5.97 -8.99 2.47
C ASN A 494 7.30 -8.25 2.56
N THR A 495 8.06 -8.20 1.46
CA THR A 495 9.41 -7.60 1.42
C THR A 495 9.42 -6.09 1.70
N ASP A 496 8.27 -5.41 1.57
CA ASP A 496 8.14 -4.00 1.90
C ASP A 496 8.01 -3.74 3.41
N ASP A 497 7.80 -4.78 4.23
CA ASP A 497 7.66 -4.66 5.69
C ASP A 497 8.97 -4.21 6.36
N LEU A 498 8.83 -3.46 7.46
CA LEU A 498 9.95 -2.96 8.26
C LEU A 498 10.94 -4.06 8.67
N PHE A 499 10.45 -5.27 9.00
CA PHE A 499 11.30 -6.41 9.35
C PHE A 499 12.24 -6.78 8.19
N CYS A 500 11.73 -6.88 6.97
CA CYS A 500 12.52 -7.22 5.79
C CYS A 500 13.52 -6.11 5.45
N ARG A 501 13.12 -4.84 5.63
CA ARG A 501 14.00 -3.66 5.43
C ARG A 501 15.12 -3.61 6.46
N MET A 502 14.85 -3.98 7.71
CA MET A 502 15.86 -4.07 8.78
C MET A 502 16.93 -5.11 8.44
N ILE A 503 16.54 -6.32 8.01
CA ILE A 503 17.50 -7.36 7.59
C ILE A 503 18.37 -6.85 6.45
N LYS A 504 17.76 -6.31 5.38
CA LYS A 504 18.50 -5.80 4.23
C LYS A 504 19.42 -4.65 4.61
N GLY A 505 18.94 -3.73 5.46
CA GLY A 505 19.74 -2.61 5.94
C GLY A 505 20.96 -3.02 6.77
N ILE A 506 20.80 -4.00 7.66
CA ILE A 506 21.93 -4.55 8.42
C ILE A 506 22.97 -5.18 7.48
N ILE A 507 22.51 -5.96 6.48
CA ILE A 507 23.38 -6.57 5.48
C ILE A 507 24.11 -5.49 4.65
N THR A 508 23.38 -4.49 4.15
CA THR A 508 23.95 -3.40 3.33
C THR A 508 24.96 -2.57 4.11
N LEU A 509 24.68 -2.27 5.38
CA LEU A 509 25.61 -1.52 6.24
C LEU A 509 26.80 -2.36 6.72
N GLY A 510 26.64 -3.69 6.79
CA GLY A 510 27.59 -4.60 7.43
C GLY A 510 27.70 -4.39 8.95
N LYS A 511 26.71 -3.73 9.57
CA LYS A 511 26.69 -3.37 10.99
C LYS A 511 25.29 -3.52 11.59
N ALA A 512 25.21 -3.97 12.83
CA ALA A 512 23.96 -4.12 13.58
C ALA A 512 24.10 -3.59 15.01
N PRO A 513 23.00 -3.13 15.65
CA PRO A 513 23.02 -2.79 17.06
C PRO A 513 23.06 -4.07 17.92
N ALA A 514 24.00 -4.12 18.85
CA ALA A 514 24.16 -5.18 19.84
C ALA A 514 23.10 -5.04 20.94
N ASP A 515 22.63 -6.17 21.45
CA ASP A 515 21.77 -6.25 22.65
C ASP A 515 20.48 -5.40 22.61
N ALA A 516 20.09 -4.97 21.42
CA ALA A 516 18.79 -4.37 21.18
C ALA A 516 17.71 -5.45 21.28
N GLY A 517 16.66 -5.17 22.06
CA GLY A 517 15.45 -5.98 22.02
C GLY A 517 14.87 -5.97 20.60
N PHE A 518 14.25 -7.07 20.21
CA PHE A 518 13.48 -7.13 18.97
C PHE A 518 12.03 -7.47 19.26
N ASP A 519 11.14 -7.08 18.34
CA ASP A 519 9.72 -7.36 18.46
C ASP A 519 9.45 -8.87 18.51
N ASN A 520 8.45 -9.26 19.28
CA ASN A 520 7.90 -10.61 19.23
C ASN A 520 7.36 -10.90 17.82
N MET A 521 7.79 -12.01 17.22
CA MET A 521 7.46 -12.38 15.84
C MET A 521 6.60 -13.64 15.80
N VAL A 522 5.43 -13.55 15.17
CA VAL A 522 4.57 -14.70 14.88
C VAL A 522 4.43 -14.91 13.37
N PRO A 523 4.72 -16.11 12.83
CA PRO A 523 4.48 -16.40 11.43
C PRO A 523 3.01 -16.26 11.05
N VAL A 524 2.72 -15.68 9.88
CA VAL A 524 1.35 -15.41 9.42
C VAL A 524 0.45 -16.64 9.38
N ASP A 525 0.98 -17.80 8.99
CA ASP A 525 0.26 -19.08 8.94
C ASP A 525 -0.07 -19.61 10.34
N VAL A 526 0.80 -19.37 11.32
CA VAL A 526 0.51 -19.72 12.71
C VAL A 526 -0.52 -18.76 13.28
N ALA A 527 -0.38 -17.46 13.03
CA ALA A 527 -1.32 -16.45 13.51
C ALA A 527 -2.73 -16.69 12.96
N SER A 528 -2.88 -16.90 11.64
CA SER A 528 -4.18 -17.17 11.02
C SER A 528 -4.80 -18.46 11.55
N ARG A 529 -4.01 -19.53 11.67
CA ARG A 529 -4.49 -20.82 12.19
C ARG A 529 -4.95 -20.70 13.64
N VAL A 530 -4.18 -20.06 14.52
CA VAL A 530 -4.55 -19.87 15.93
C VAL A 530 -5.84 -19.04 16.05
N ILE A 531 -5.97 -17.97 15.26
CA ILE A 531 -7.18 -17.13 15.26
C ILE A 531 -8.41 -17.96 14.85
N VAL A 532 -8.32 -18.71 13.75
CA VAL A 532 -9.43 -19.51 13.24
C VAL A 532 -9.73 -20.71 14.14
N ASP A 533 -8.72 -21.42 14.64
CA ASP A 533 -8.96 -22.55 15.54
C ASP A 533 -9.62 -22.10 16.84
N ALA A 534 -9.20 -20.96 17.38
CA ALA A 534 -9.81 -20.39 18.57
C ALA A 534 -11.22 -19.88 18.29
N SER A 535 -11.48 -19.21 17.16
CA SER A 535 -12.82 -18.69 16.84
C SER A 535 -13.87 -19.78 16.69
N LEU A 536 -13.46 -20.99 16.31
CA LEU A 536 -14.33 -22.17 16.24
C LEU A 536 -14.61 -22.81 17.61
N GLN A 537 -13.98 -22.35 18.70
CA GLN A 537 -14.26 -22.85 20.05
C GLN A 537 -15.37 -22.04 20.72
N PRO A 538 -16.44 -22.67 21.25
CA PRO A 538 -17.48 -21.99 22.01
C PRO A 538 -16.98 -21.15 23.19
N LEU A 539 -15.83 -21.51 23.77
CA LEU A 539 -15.24 -20.83 24.91
C LEU A 539 -14.48 -19.54 24.54
N ALA A 540 -14.28 -19.26 23.25
CA ALA A 540 -13.54 -18.07 22.81
C ALA A 540 -14.37 -16.78 22.89
N TYR A 541 -15.70 -16.87 22.82
CA TYR A 541 -16.58 -15.70 22.96
C TYR A 541 -16.45 -15.13 24.36
N GLY A 542 -16.32 -13.80 24.46
CA GLY A 542 -16.10 -13.12 25.73
C GLY A 542 -14.63 -13.07 26.17
N ARG A 543 -13.67 -13.41 25.30
CA ARG A 543 -12.24 -13.43 25.64
C ARG A 543 -11.38 -12.60 24.70
N ALA A 544 -10.31 -12.02 25.24
CA ALA A 544 -9.17 -11.59 24.44
C ALA A 544 -8.12 -12.73 24.39
N LEU A 545 -7.33 -12.76 23.33
CA LEU A 545 -6.26 -13.74 23.14
C LEU A 545 -5.02 -13.01 22.65
N HIS A 546 -3.88 -13.28 23.29
CA HIS A 546 -2.59 -12.79 22.84
C HIS A 546 -1.95 -13.81 21.89
N VAL A 547 -1.91 -13.49 20.59
CA VAL A 547 -1.37 -14.37 19.54
C VAL A 547 0.10 -14.04 19.34
N ILE A 548 0.90 -14.54 20.29
CA ILE A 548 2.33 -14.23 20.41
C ILE A 548 3.18 -15.48 20.25
N ASN A 549 4.45 -15.28 19.94
CA ASN A 549 5.45 -16.34 20.02
C ASN A 549 5.97 -16.44 21.46
N PRO A 550 5.76 -17.57 22.17
CA PRO A 550 6.22 -17.72 23.55
C PRO A 550 7.74 -17.75 23.64
N ARG A 551 8.44 -18.00 22.53
CA ARG A 551 9.89 -17.87 22.41
C ARG A 551 10.17 -16.47 21.88
N TRP A 552 10.50 -15.57 22.79
CA TRP A 552 10.91 -14.22 22.41
C TRP A 552 12.28 -14.24 21.73
N ASN A 553 12.51 -13.27 20.86
CA ASN A 553 13.69 -13.23 20.01
C ASN A 553 14.45 -11.91 20.22
N SER A 554 15.78 -11.97 20.16
CA SER A 554 16.63 -10.78 20.18
C SER A 554 17.08 -10.43 18.77
N LEU A 555 17.50 -9.18 18.56
CA LEU A 555 18.11 -8.78 17.30
C LEU A 555 19.41 -9.57 17.05
N ASN A 556 20.15 -9.91 18.11
CA ASN A 556 21.32 -10.78 18.03
C ASN A 556 21.00 -12.11 17.34
N ALA A 557 19.86 -12.76 17.64
CA ALA A 557 19.48 -14.01 16.97
C ALA A 557 19.22 -13.83 15.47
N ILE A 558 18.78 -12.64 15.04
CA ILE A 558 18.63 -12.31 13.62
C ILE A 558 20.02 -12.10 12.98
N VAL A 559 20.91 -11.39 13.67
CA VAL A 559 22.28 -11.14 13.22
C VAL A 559 23.09 -12.44 13.11
N ASP A 560 22.99 -13.34 14.08
CA ASP A 560 23.62 -14.67 14.04
C ASP A 560 23.22 -15.43 12.77
N CYS A 561 21.95 -15.33 12.35
CA CYS A 561 21.48 -15.95 11.13
C CYS A 561 21.96 -15.23 9.87
N ILE A 562 22.02 -13.91 9.87
CA ILE A 562 22.62 -13.13 8.78
C ILE A 562 24.08 -13.57 8.55
N GLU A 563 24.86 -13.75 9.62
CA GLU A 563 26.24 -14.21 9.55
C GLU A 563 26.36 -15.65 9.05
N GLN A 564 25.45 -16.54 9.47
CA GLN A 564 25.39 -17.93 8.96
C GLN A 564 25.08 -18.00 7.47
N GLU A 565 24.35 -17.02 6.93
CA GLU A 565 24.10 -16.87 5.49
C GLU A 565 25.30 -16.31 4.71
N GLY A 566 26.38 -15.95 5.42
CA GLY A 566 27.65 -15.52 4.82
C GLY A 566 27.82 -14.00 4.72
N TYR A 567 26.97 -13.20 5.36
CA TYR A 567 27.13 -11.74 5.44
C TYR A 567 27.84 -11.36 6.74
N PRO A 568 29.08 -10.84 6.69
CA PRO A 568 29.77 -10.41 7.90
C PRO A 568 29.10 -9.15 8.47
N VAL A 569 28.80 -9.16 9.78
CA VAL A 569 28.13 -8.04 10.45
C VAL A 569 28.87 -7.66 11.73
N ALA A 570 29.36 -6.42 11.81
CA ALA A 570 29.91 -5.89 13.05
C ALA A 570 28.79 -5.45 14.01
N ARG A 571 28.86 -5.88 15.27
CA ARG A 571 27.90 -5.51 16.31
C ARG A 571 28.40 -4.29 17.08
N LEU A 572 27.56 -3.27 17.21
CA LEU A 572 27.89 -1.99 17.83
C LEU A 572 26.83 -1.60 18.86
N GLU A 573 27.18 -0.76 19.85
CA GLU A 573 26.16 -0.11 20.68
C GLU A 573 25.15 0.66 19.82
N TYR A 574 23.89 0.76 20.28
CA TYR A 574 22.79 1.31 19.48
C TYR A 574 23.12 2.70 18.92
N ASP A 575 23.61 3.62 19.76
CA ASP A 575 24.01 4.97 19.34
C ASP A 575 25.13 4.97 18.31
N ALA A 576 26.09 4.05 18.43
CA ALA A 576 27.22 3.94 17.50
C ALA A 576 26.76 3.39 16.17
N TRP A 577 25.91 2.36 16.17
CA TRP A 577 25.27 1.84 14.98
C TRP A 577 24.43 2.90 14.27
N LEU A 578 23.64 3.66 15.02
CA LEU A 578 22.76 4.68 14.47
C LEU A 578 23.54 5.83 13.84
N ARG A 579 24.61 6.29 14.48
CA ARG A 579 25.56 7.27 13.91
C ARG A 579 26.19 6.77 12.61
N ASP A 580 26.63 5.52 12.58
CA ASP A 580 27.23 4.93 11.38
C ASP A 580 26.21 4.79 10.24
N LEU A 581 24.98 4.39 10.56
CA LEU A 581 23.87 4.33 9.62
C LEU A 581 23.54 5.72 9.06
N GLU A 582 23.52 6.75 9.90
CA GLU A 582 23.32 8.14 9.50
C GLU A 582 24.36 8.61 8.50
N GLU A 583 25.65 8.42 8.80
CA GLU A 583 26.73 8.81 7.89
C GLU A 583 26.67 8.02 6.58
N HIS A 584 26.39 6.72 6.64
CA HIS A 584 26.23 5.92 5.44
C HIS A 584 25.02 6.35 4.60
N ALA A 585 23.88 6.66 5.23
CA ALA A 585 22.67 7.10 4.56
C ALA A 585 22.82 8.47 3.88
N LYS A 586 23.69 9.35 4.40
CA LYS A 586 24.03 10.63 3.74
C LYS A 586 24.70 10.41 2.39
N VAL A 587 25.57 9.40 2.28
CA VAL A 587 26.32 9.07 1.06
C VAL A 587 25.50 8.16 0.13
N ASN A 588 24.81 7.18 0.69
CA ASN A 588 24.01 6.20 -0.04
C ASN A 588 22.51 6.38 0.25
N ARG A 589 21.87 7.25 -0.53
CA ARG A 589 20.43 7.55 -0.38
C ARG A 589 19.51 6.38 -0.77
N GLU A 590 20.03 5.32 -1.37
CA GLU A 590 19.26 4.10 -1.70
C GLU A 590 19.32 3.05 -0.58
N HIS A 591 20.05 3.34 0.51
CA HIS A 591 20.14 2.42 1.63
C HIS A 591 18.74 2.08 2.19
N PRO A 592 18.41 0.80 2.44
CA PRO A 592 17.06 0.37 2.85
C PRO A 592 16.51 1.06 4.11
N LEU A 593 17.40 1.52 4.98
CA LEU A 593 17.08 2.21 6.23
C LEU A 593 17.32 3.73 6.21
N ALA A 594 17.79 4.31 5.10
CA ALA A 594 18.08 5.76 5.04
C ALA A 594 16.86 6.59 5.44
N MET A 595 15.69 6.23 4.92
CA MET A 595 14.41 6.86 5.22
C MET A 595 13.83 6.46 6.59
N LEU A 596 14.52 5.66 7.39
CA LEU A 596 14.03 5.19 8.68
C LEU A 596 14.89 5.68 9.85
N VAL A 597 16.07 6.26 9.60
CA VAL A 597 16.95 6.85 10.61
C VAL A 597 16.20 7.71 11.65
N PRO A 598 15.34 8.67 11.26
CA PRO A 598 14.44 9.39 12.17
C PRO A 598 13.64 8.54 13.15
N VAL A 599 13.05 7.47 12.64
CA VAL A 599 12.21 6.56 13.42
C VAL A 599 13.08 5.76 14.38
N LEU A 600 14.24 5.31 13.90
CA LEU A 600 15.20 4.54 14.69
C LEU A 600 15.77 5.38 15.85
N LYS A 601 16.00 6.68 15.67
CA LYS A 601 16.36 7.58 16.79
C LYS A 601 15.33 7.61 17.92
N ARG A 602 14.04 7.46 17.61
CA ARG A 602 12.98 7.35 18.63
C ARG A 602 12.88 5.95 19.23
N LEU A 603 13.37 4.95 18.52
CA LEU A 603 13.41 3.57 18.97
C LEU A 603 14.68 3.24 19.77
N ASP A 604 15.46 4.26 20.11
CA ASP A 604 16.66 4.14 20.92
C ASP A 604 16.30 3.65 22.34
N PRO A 605 16.81 2.48 22.76
CA PRO A 605 16.60 1.96 24.10
C PRO A 605 17.11 2.86 25.23
N THR A 606 18.06 3.76 24.95
CA THR A 606 18.56 4.74 25.92
C THR A 606 17.54 5.86 26.16
N VAL A 607 16.72 6.15 25.14
CA VAL A 607 15.66 7.16 25.17
C VAL A 607 14.37 6.57 25.75
N ASP A 608 14.00 5.34 25.36
CA ASP A 608 12.88 4.60 25.93
C ASP A 608 13.28 3.14 26.26
N PRO A 609 13.62 2.85 27.53
CA PRO A 609 14.00 1.51 27.98
C PRO A 609 12.89 0.44 27.80
N SER A 610 11.63 0.83 27.58
CA SER A 610 10.52 -0.11 27.37
C SER A 610 10.55 -0.78 26.00
N ILE A 611 11.34 -0.23 25.06
CA ILE A 611 11.50 -0.74 23.69
C ILE A 611 12.26 -2.07 23.70
N SER A 612 13.32 -2.17 24.51
CA SER A 612 14.11 -3.39 24.65
C SER A 612 13.51 -4.42 25.62
N ARG A 613 12.47 -4.06 26.37
CA ARG A 613 11.87 -4.94 27.37
C ARG A 613 11.00 -6.00 26.69
N MET A 614 11.24 -7.27 27.05
CA MET A 614 10.32 -8.37 26.75
C MET A 614 8.97 -8.06 27.42
N LEU A 615 7.90 -8.01 26.63
CA LEU A 615 6.58 -7.76 27.21
C LEU A 615 6.14 -8.98 28.03
N PRO A 616 5.80 -8.83 29.32
CA PRO A 616 5.31 -9.92 30.17
C PRO A 616 3.84 -10.20 29.83
N ILE A 617 3.61 -10.69 28.61
CA ILE A 617 2.28 -10.92 28.04
C ILE A 617 1.82 -12.32 28.41
N GLU A 618 0.70 -12.40 29.13
CA GLU A 618 0.04 -13.68 29.39
C GLU A 618 -0.58 -14.21 28.09
N HIS A 619 -0.51 -15.53 27.87
CA HIS A 619 -1.10 -16.19 26.70
C HIS A 619 -1.86 -17.47 27.13
N GLY A 620 -2.49 -17.39 28.30
CA GLY A 620 -3.20 -18.49 28.95
C GLY A 620 -4.47 -18.90 28.21
N ASN A 621 -5.21 -17.97 27.63
CA ASN A 621 -6.44 -18.23 26.88
C ASN A 621 -6.15 -19.02 25.60
N VAL A 622 -5.07 -18.72 24.88
CA VAL A 622 -4.66 -19.53 23.72
C VAL A 622 -4.38 -20.98 24.16
N THR A 623 -3.61 -21.15 25.24
CA THR A 623 -3.30 -22.47 25.81
C THR A 623 -4.56 -23.19 26.30
N ALA A 624 -5.49 -22.49 26.93
CA ALA A 624 -6.73 -23.07 27.46
C ALA A 624 -7.69 -23.52 26.35
N LEU A 625 -7.73 -22.81 25.22
CA LEU A 625 -8.61 -23.11 24.10
C LEU A 625 -8.04 -24.17 23.16
N LEU A 626 -6.74 -24.10 22.87
CA LEU A 626 -6.11 -24.88 21.80
C LEU A 626 -5.02 -25.85 22.29
N GLY A 627 -4.70 -25.83 23.58
CA GLY A 627 -3.58 -26.56 24.16
C GLY A 627 -2.23 -25.86 23.91
N ALA A 628 -1.22 -26.23 24.70
CA ALA A 628 0.11 -25.62 24.64
C ALA A 628 0.81 -25.80 23.27
N GLN A 629 0.44 -26.85 22.52
CA GLN A 629 1.05 -27.19 21.25
C GLN A 629 0.77 -26.15 20.13
N ALA A 630 -0.34 -25.41 20.24
CA ALA A 630 -0.76 -24.45 19.22
C ALA A 630 0.34 -23.41 18.91
N LEU A 631 0.99 -22.89 19.96
CA LEU A 631 2.09 -21.94 19.86
C LEU A 631 3.48 -22.59 19.88
N GLN A 632 3.63 -23.81 20.42
CA GLN A 632 4.91 -24.53 20.41
C GLN A 632 5.33 -25.01 19.01
N SER A 633 4.37 -25.09 18.08
CA SER A 633 4.62 -25.42 16.67
C SER A 633 5.39 -24.35 15.89
N ILE A 634 5.61 -23.16 16.47
CA ILE A 634 6.42 -22.11 15.86
C ILE A 634 7.88 -22.61 15.78
N PRO A 635 8.52 -22.61 14.58
CA PRO A 635 9.93 -22.99 14.45
C PRO A 635 10.86 -22.06 15.25
N SER A 636 12.10 -22.48 15.49
CA SER A 636 13.10 -21.56 16.05
C SER A 636 13.36 -20.39 15.11
N VAL A 637 13.84 -19.26 15.64
CA VAL A 637 14.18 -18.07 14.83
C VAL A 637 15.09 -18.42 13.68
N GLY A 638 16.15 -19.18 13.93
CA GLY A 638 17.08 -19.55 12.86
C GLY A 638 16.45 -20.42 11.79
N ALA A 639 15.53 -21.31 12.15
CA ALA A 639 14.78 -22.09 11.16
C ALA A 639 13.82 -21.22 10.34
N LEU A 640 13.13 -20.27 10.98
CA LEU A 640 12.26 -19.31 10.29
C LEU A 640 13.07 -18.43 9.32
N LEU A 641 14.15 -17.83 9.82
CA LEU A 641 14.98 -16.92 9.04
C LEU A 641 15.59 -17.62 7.84
N ARG A 642 16.08 -18.86 7.97
CA ARG A 642 16.60 -19.61 6.82
C ARG A 642 15.56 -19.74 5.70
N GLY A 643 14.32 -20.08 6.04
CA GLY A 643 13.22 -20.10 5.06
C GLY A 643 12.94 -18.72 4.45
N TYR A 644 13.06 -17.65 5.22
CA TYR A 644 12.91 -16.28 4.70
C TYR A 644 14.06 -15.90 3.76
N PHE A 645 15.30 -16.27 4.06
CA PHE A 645 16.44 -16.06 3.16
C PHE A 645 16.27 -16.80 1.84
N ASP A 646 15.86 -18.07 1.87
CA ASP A 646 15.54 -18.82 0.65
C ASP A 646 14.50 -18.09 -0.22
N TYR A 647 13.47 -17.53 0.42
CA TYR A 647 12.47 -16.71 -0.26
C TYR A 647 13.05 -15.39 -0.78
N PHE A 648 13.87 -14.68 0.01
CA PHE A 648 14.50 -13.41 -0.38
C PHE A 648 15.38 -13.59 -1.62
N TYR A 649 16.14 -14.68 -1.70
CA TYR A 649 16.93 -15.01 -2.89
C TYR A 649 16.03 -15.33 -4.09
N ALA A 650 15.02 -16.19 -3.91
CA ALA A 650 14.10 -16.57 -4.99
C ALA A 650 13.29 -15.38 -5.52
N ALA A 651 12.97 -14.41 -4.66
CA ALA A 651 12.25 -13.20 -5.01
C ALA A 651 13.15 -12.07 -5.56
N GLY A 652 14.48 -12.27 -5.59
CA GLY A 652 15.44 -11.24 -5.99
C GLY A 652 15.52 -10.06 -5.02
N TYR A 653 15.07 -10.22 -3.78
CA TYR A 653 15.14 -9.20 -2.74
C TYR A 653 16.56 -9.02 -2.19
N LEU A 654 17.29 -10.14 -2.08
CA LEU A 654 18.71 -10.22 -1.77
C LEU A 654 19.43 -11.02 -2.87
N SER A 655 20.70 -10.70 -3.12
CA SER A 655 21.57 -11.49 -4.00
C SER A 655 22.68 -12.14 -3.18
N LYS A 656 23.04 -13.39 -3.50
CA LYS A 656 24.23 -14.05 -2.89
C LYS A 656 25.55 -13.33 -3.25
N ASN A 657 25.53 -12.44 -4.23
CA ASN A 657 26.67 -11.60 -4.61
C ASN A 657 26.68 -10.23 -3.90
N ASP A 658 25.69 -9.90 -3.05
CA ASP A 658 25.68 -8.67 -2.23
C ASP A 658 26.67 -8.75 -1.04
N GLN A 659 27.72 -9.58 -1.16
CA GLN A 659 28.82 -9.55 -0.21
C GLN A 659 29.39 -8.13 -0.20
N PRO A 660 29.61 -7.52 0.97
CA PRO A 660 30.18 -6.19 1.03
C PRO A 660 31.49 -6.21 0.23
N MET A 661 31.62 -5.30 -0.75
CA MET A 661 32.88 -5.11 -1.45
C MET A 661 33.95 -4.96 -0.38
N THR A 662 34.84 -5.95 -0.30
CA THR A 662 36.01 -5.89 0.55
C THR A 662 36.68 -4.56 0.28
N ALA A 663 36.83 -3.74 1.33
CA ALA A 663 37.58 -2.50 1.24
C ALA A 663 38.90 -2.81 0.55
N CYS A 664 39.13 -2.19 -0.61
CA CYS A 664 40.44 -2.21 -1.25
C CYS A 664 41.46 -1.74 -0.22
N SER A 665 42.37 -2.64 0.13
CA SER A 665 43.59 -2.40 0.90
C SER A 665 44.48 -1.35 0.25
#